data_AF-A0A930J1C1-F1
#
_entry.id   AF-A0A930J1C1-F1
#
_cell.length_a   1.000
_cell.length_b   1.000
_cell.length_c   1.000
_cell.angle_alpha   90.00
_cell.angle_beta   90.00
_cell.angle_gamma   90.00
#
_symmetry.space_group_name_H-M   'P 1'
#
loop_
_entity.id
_entity.type
_entity.pdbx_description
1 polymer ?
#
loop_
_entity_poly.entity_id
_entity_poly.type
_entity_poly.pdbx_seq_one_letter_code
_entity_poly.pdbx_strand_id
1 'polypeptide(L)'
;MRVIIEGYCYRASAVRDVLHELSTLENVGGEISVGYVGYYYNPQLKDCVFILPKVLVNEENKVFSRLDPHDIIDLDNCKLLTSEERSFIYEFAVWIYRAIEVFNKSNPNSGIVLHRKIAEMGKGKRVLSNTFLDILLSLLRFNKEHYSFFTTILRNLHSGYNKINWTRTISRSTAWVQNDVPVYLNPVNKKRQINTDEELIIIYFSILNHISETYGFPVDITLGFELIKGRKFEHYLKGYGKRRLKQIKYRYFSDIQLRLWELCYAFFDKAHQIHIVAEQREYLLVKSFNIVFEAIIDELIGDKEVPRGLKDQADGKRVDHIYSYRNLTNNEGDKPIYYIGDSKYYKLGNKVSAESVYKQFTYARNVIQWNLNLFLDESKENIELQKRYPKYRDEQTEGYNIIPNFFISAKMDEKLSYADNVSTTNRENNTFLSRHFENRLFDRDTLLVYHYDVNFLYVISLYARENKYQKAQWKANVRKLFREKIQDALEEKYKFYAMTPKPGLNHEKYLRENFQELLGKVYRPFDDTNYLSLALDQKEDNDTLLTKLQKDYYVVECPLGKNPTSVLSGEKAQNSSEAVHGRKGVLMVMMEKYATKSANFSHGKLAVAIKMTVESMDIVENLSNIGYVLFHHRSDNDQHLFSVKGTCIIKAAGELEDDRYKNIGNKELYISVDIDTTELPNDNLHASMIKPASKETRYDAQFAWLSDLESDNSKVAE
;
A
#
# COMPACT_ATOMS: atom_id res chain seq x y z
N MET A 1 32.81 17.82 -19.50
CA MET A 1 31.50 17.14 -19.54
C MET A 1 30.47 18.08 -20.12
N ARG A 2 29.71 17.61 -21.11
CA ARG A 2 28.60 18.36 -21.71
C ARG A 2 27.25 17.87 -21.18
N VAL A 3 26.31 18.78 -20.95
CA VAL A 3 24.95 18.45 -20.51
C VAL A 3 23.91 19.07 -21.43
N ILE A 4 22.90 18.27 -21.76
CA ILE A 4 21.73 18.65 -22.54
C ILE A 4 20.49 18.21 -21.75
N ILE A 5 19.40 18.96 -21.83
CA ILE A 5 18.13 18.56 -21.24
C ILE A 5 17.19 18.00 -22.30
N GLU A 6 16.57 16.86 -22.00
CA GLU A 6 15.53 16.25 -22.81
C GLU A 6 14.37 17.23 -23.07
N GLY A 7 13.95 17.34 -24.33
CA GLY A 7 12.77 18.11 -24.72
C GLY A 7 12.88 19.63 -24.54
N TYR A 8 14.06 20.16 -24.24
CA TYR A 8 14.33 21.60 -24.27
C TYR A 8 14.77 22.04 -25.66
N CYS A 9 14.28 23.21 -26.10
CA CYS A 9 14.58 23.79 -27.40
C CYS A 9 15.85 24.64 -27.32
N TYR A 10 16.96 24.09 -27.81
CA TYR A 10 18.24 24.79 -27.88
C TYR A 10 18.42 25.49 -29.23
N ARG A 11 19.08 26.64 -29.27
CA ARG A 11 19.51 27.24 -30.55
C ARG A 11 20.48 26.30 -31.25
N ALA A 12 20.27 26.00 -32.53
CA ALA A 12 21.09 25.04 -33.26
C ALA A 12 22.59 25.37 -33.19
N SER A 13 22.95 26.65 -33.29
CA SER A 13 24.34 27.12 -33.19
C SER A 13 25.04 26.79 -31.88
N ALA A 14 24.29 26.57 -30.79
CA ALA A 14 24.85 26.29 -29.46
C ALA A 14 25.12 24.80 -29.22
N VAL A 15 24.39 23.91 -29.91
CA VAL A 15 24.40 22.47 -29.61
C VAL A 15 24.79 21.57 -30.78
N ARG A 16 24.96 22.11 -32.00
CA ARG A 16 25.30 21.33 -33.19
C ARG A 16 26.57 20.49 -33.01
N ASP A 17 27.61 21.05 -32.40
CA ASP A 17 28.88 20.35 -32.14
C ASP A 17 28.74 19.26 -31.06
N VAL A 18 27.80 19.46 -30.13
CA VAL A 18 27.52 18.51 -29.04
C VAL A 18 26.69 17.33 -29.54
N LEU A 19 25.66 17.60 -30.35
CA LEU A 19 24.64 16.65 -30.80
C LEU A 19 24.91 16.05 -32.19
N HIS A 20 26.09 16.28 -32.76
CA HIS A 20 26.46 15.84 -34.12
C HIS A 20 26.12 14.36 -34.41
N GLU A 21 26.32 13.46 -33.45
CA GLU A 21 26.07 12.02 -33.64
C GLU A 21 24.59 11.61 -33.67
N LEU A 22 23.70 12.45 -33.12
CA LEU A 22 22.28 12.12 -32.99
C LEU A 22 21.45 12.56 -34.21
N SER A 23 22.07 13.15 -35.24
CA SER A 23 21.42 13.58 -36.49
C SER A 23 20.10 14.32 -36.24
N THR A 24 20.15 15.32 -35.36
CA THR A 24 18.94 16.02 -34.89
C THR A 24 18.44 16.98 -35.97
N LEU A 25 17.12 16.92 -36.23
CA LEU A 25 16.46 17.80 -37.18
C LEU A 25 16.21 19.17 -36.53
N GLU A 26 16.44 20.24 -37.27
CA GLU A 26 16.13 21.61 -36.86
C GLU A 26 14.64 21.88 -37.10
N ASN A 27 13.99 22.56 -36.16
CA ASN A 27 12.63 23.05 -36.36
C ASN A 27 12.64 24.28 -37.30
N VAL A 28 11.45 24.74 -37.72
CA VAL A 28 11.28 25.91 -38.60
C VAL A 28 11.91 27.19 -38.02
N GLY A 29 12.10 27.26 -36.69
CA GLY A 29 12.72 28.37 -35.98
C GLY A 29 14.24 28.26 -35.79
N GLY A 30 14.91 27.24 -36.33
CA GLY A 30 16.35 27.03 -36.17
C GLY A 30 16.77 26.50 -34.79
N GLU A 31 15.86 25.84 -34.08
CA GLU A 31 16.10 25.21 -32.78
C GLU A 31 16.13 23.68 -32.89
N ILE A 32 16.87 23.06 -31.98
CA ILE A 32 17.04 21.62 -31.86
C ILE A 32 16.51 21.18 -30.49
N SER A 33 15.67 20.14 -30.50
CA SER A 33 15.19 19.46 -29.29
C SER A 33 15.51 17.97 -29.38
N VAL A 34 15.90 17.39 -28.24
CA VAL A 34 16.38 16.01 -28.16
C VAL A 34 15.42 15.20 -27.28
N GLY A 35 14.86 14.13 -27.83
CA GLY A 35 13.94 13.24 -27.10
C GLY A 35 14.63 12.10 -26.33
N TYR A 36 15.96 12.10 -26.27
CA TYR A 36 16.72 11.02 -25.65
C TYR A 36 17.09 11.36 -24.20
N VAL A 37 17.30 10.35 -23.37
CA VAL A 37 17.91 10.48 -22.04
C VAL A 37 19.01 9.43 -21.90
N GLY A 38 20.14 9.81 -21.29
CA GLY A 38 21.23 8.89 -20.98
C GLY A 38 22.61 9.47 -21.25
N TYR A 39 23.52 8.62 -21.69
CA TYR A 39 24.95 8.87 -21.75
C TYR A 39 25.54 8.42 -23.09
N TYR A 40 26.36 9.28 -23.70
CA TYR A 40 27.21 8.89 -24.81
C TYR A 40 28.51 9.68 -24.87
N TYR A 41 29.47 9.16 -25.63
CA TYR A 41 30.73 9.82 -25.86
C TYR A 41 30.73 10.58 -27.19
N ASN A 42 31.12 11.85 -27.12
CA ASN A 42 31.52 12.77 -28.19
C ASN A 42 32.91 12.50 -28.83
N PRO A 43 33.13 11.77 -29.94
CA PRO A 43 34.50 11.56 -30.45
C PRO A 43 35.15 12.83 -31.01
N GLN A 44 34.37 13.76 -31.55
CA GLN A 44 34.86 15.04 -32.08
C GLN A 44 35.26 15.98 -30.94
N LEU A 45 34.39 16.10 -29.93
CA LEU A 45 34.65 16.90 -28.73
C LEU A 45 35.66 16.26 -27.77
N LYS A 46 35.91 14.94 -27.92
CA LYS A 46 36.66 14.11 -26.99
C LYS A 46 36.15 14.18 -25.55
N ASP A 47 34.85 14.44 -25.39
CA ASP A 47 34.18 14.63 -24.11
C ASP A 47 32.85 13.87 -24.10
N CYS A 48 32.34 13.59 -22.91
CA CYS A 48 31.07 12.88 -22.76
C CYS A 48 29.90 13.86 -22.73
N VAL A 49 28.77 13.43 -23.30
CA VAL A 49 27.52 14.15 -23.32
C VAL A 49 26.49 13.38 -22.50
N PHE A 50 25.94 14.04 -21.49
CA PHE A 50 24.80 13.53 -20.73
C PHE A 50 23.54 14.26 -21.15
N ILE A 51 22.52 13.50 -21.52
CA ILE A 51 21.18 14.03 -21.75
C ILE A 51 20.33 13.72 -20.53
N LEU A 52 20.02 14.74 -19.75
CA LEU A 52 19.33 14.61 -18.48
C LEU A 52 17.80 14.70 -18.65
N PRO A 53 17.06 14.02 -17.77
CA PRO A 53 15.60 14.13 -17.65
C PRO A 53 15.05 15.56 -17.65
N LYS A 54 13.94 15.78 -18.37
CA LYS A 54 13.22 17.07 -18.40
C LYS A 54 12.59 17.48 -17.06
N VAL A 55 12.51 16.56 -16.09
CA VAL A 55 12.00 16.82 -14.72
C VAL A 55 12.88 17.84 -13.97
N LEU A 56 14.14 18.02 -14.39
CA LEU A 56 15.05 19.05 -13.85
C LEU A 56 14.65 20.48 -14.23
N VAL A 57 13.74 20.64 -15.18
CA VAL A 57 13.32 21.93 -15.74
C VAL A 57 11.94 22.31 -15.20
N ASN A 58 11.81 23.55 -14.74
CA ASN A 58 10.55 24.12 -14.29
C ASN A 58 9.68 24.68 -15.42
N GLU A 59 8.49 25.17 -15.10
CA GLU A 59 7.57 25.78 -16.07
C GLU A 59 8.19 26.97 -16.83
N GLU A 60 9.10 27.71 -16.19
CA GLU A 60 9.85 28.82 -16.80
C GLU A 60 11.01 28.35 -17.69
N ASN A 61 11.15 27.04 -17.93
CA ASN A 61 12.24 26.42 -18.66
C ASN A 61 13.64 26.63 -18.04
N LYS A 62 13.74 26.79 -16.72
CA LYS A 62 15.00 26.92 -15.97
C LYS A 62 15.35 25.65 -15.20
N VAL A 63 16.65 25.38 -15.06
CA VAL A 63 17.21 24.32 -14.22
C VAL A 63 17.54 24.87 -12.83
N PHE A 64 17.26 24.09 -11.78
CA PHE A 64 17.37 24.53 -10.37
C PHE A 64 16.62 25.85 -10.09
N SER A 65 15.52 26.08 -10.81
CA SER A 65 14.69 27.29 -10.72
C SER A 65 15.38 28.62 -11.05
N ARG A 66 16.64 28.62 -11.52
CA ARG A 66 17.41 29.85 -11.75
C ARG A 66 18.26 29.87 -13.03
N LEU A 67 18.78 28.73 -13.46
CA LEU A 67 19.76 28.66 -14.56
C LEU A 67 19.07 28.42 -15.89
N ASP A 68 19.54 29.10 -16.94
CA ASP A 68 19.15 28.76 -18.30
C ASP A 68 19.86 27.46 -18.73
N PRO A 69 19.15 26.50 -19.35
CA PRO A 69 19.78 25.30 -19.90
C PRO A 69 20.95 25.57 -20.85
N HIS A 70 21.01 26.72 -21.51
CA HIS A 70 22.16 27.12 -22.34
C HIS A 70 23.43 27.36 -21.52
N ASP A 71 23.30 27.86 -20.29
CA ASP A 71 24.44 28.21 -19.42
C ASP A 71 25.14 26.97 -18.83
N ILE A 72 24.47 25.82 -18.84
CA ILE A 72 24.95 24.56 -18.25
C ILE A 72 25.44 23.55 -19.29
N ILE A 73 25.46 23.92 -20.58
CA ILE A 73 25.92 23.02 -21.66
C ILE A 73 27.36 22.57 -21.40
N ASP A 74 28.23 23.48 -20.97
CA ASP A 74 29.61 23.20 -20.58
C ASP A 74 29.79 23.23 -19.06
N LEU A 75 29.58 22.09 -18.40
CA LEU A 75 29.67 22.01 -16.95
C LEU A 75 31.07 22.29 -16.39
N ASP A 76 32.12 22.01 -17.17
CA ASP A 76 33.48 22.18 -16.67
C ASP A 76 33.88 23.66 -16.62
N ASN A 77 33.34 24.45 -17.55
CA ASN A 77 33.60 25.89 -17.67
C ASN A 77 32.50 26.77 -17.06
N CYS A 78 31.38 26.19 -16.63
CA CYS A 78 30.28 26.94 -16.01
C CYS A 78 30.67 27.45 -14.61
N LYS A 79 30.73 28.78 -14.46
CA LYS A 79 30.99 29.45 -13.17
C LYS A 79 29.74 29.72 -12.35
N LEU A 80 28.56 29.54 -12.95
CA LEU A 80 27.28 29.87 -12.33
C LEU A 80 26.77 28.78 -11.37
N LEU A 81 27.28 27.56 -11.49
CA LEU A 81 26.89 26.42 -10.66
C LEU A 81 27.59 26.44 -9.30
N THR A 82 26.83 26.13 -8.25
CA THR A 82 27.41 25.87 -6.93
C THR A 82 28.14 24.52 -6.93
N SER A 83 29.02 24.30 -5.95
CA SER A 83 29.69 23.00 -5.80
C SER A 83 28.71 21.86 -5.52
N GLU A 84 27.58 22.16 -4.84
CA GLU A 84 26.53 21.20 -4.53
C GLU A 84 25.75 20.78 -5.78
N GLU A 85 25.26 21.75 -6.58
CA GLU A 85 24.55 21.48 -7.84
C GLU A 85 25.43 20.72 -8.83
N ARG A 86 26.73 21.07 -8.91
CA ARG A 86 27.68 20.37 -9.76
C ARG A 86 27.88 18.92 -9.30
N SER A 87 28.06 18.69 -7.99
CA SER A 87 28.18 17.33 -7.44
C SER A 87 26.91 16.52 -7.68
N PHE A 88 25.74 17.15 -7.52
CA PHE A 88 24.45 16.55 -7.77
C PHE A 88 24.32 16.05 -9.21
N ILE A 89 24.67 16.86 -10.22
CA ILE A 89 24.56 16.44 -11.63
C ILE A 89 25.44 15.21 -11.91
N TYR A 90 26.66 15.16 -11.37
CA TYR A 90 27.54 14.00 -11.54
C TYR A 90 26.97 12.74 -10.90
N GLU A 91 26.40 12.83 -9.71
CA GLU A 91 25.80 11.68 -9.02
C GLU A 91 24.48 11.25 -9.68
N PHE A 92 23.67 12.21 -10.09
CA PHE A 92 22.42 11.99 -10.80
C PHE A 92 22.64 11.30 -12.15
N ALA A 93 23.70 11.66 -12.87
CA ALA A 93 24.11 10.98 -14.09
C ALA A 93 24.37 9.47 -13.88
N VAL A 94 24.98 9.10 -12.75
CA VAL A 94 25.19 7.68 -12.37
C VAL A 94 23.85 7.00 -12.13
N TRP A 95 22.92 7.66 -11.44
CA TRP A 95 21.59 7.12 -11.17
C TRP A 95 20.78 6.87 -12.44
N ILE A 96 20.80 7.80 -13.39
CA ILE A 96 20.13 7.64 -14.68
C ILE A 96 20.74 6.49 -15.47
N TYR A 97 22.07 6.41 -15.55
CA TYR A 97 22.76 5.29 -16.19
C TYR A 97 22.33 3.94 -15.58
N ARG A 98 22.35 3.84 -14.25
CA ARG A 98 21.95 2.61 -13.54
C ARG A 98 20.47 2.26 -13.77
N ALA A 99 19.57 3.24 -13.72
CA ALA A 99 18.15 3.00 -13.96
C ALA A 99 17.92 2.46 -15.38
N ILE A 100 18.60 3.01 -16.39
CA ILE A 100 18.52 2.52 -17.77
C ILE A 100 19.11 1.11 -17.87
N GLU A 101 20.23 0.81 -17.20
CA GLU A 101 20.83 -0.52 -17.20
C GLU A 101 19.90 -1.57 -16.58
N VAL A 102 19.27 -1.26 -15.45
CA VAL A 102 18.28 -2.14 -14.79
C VAL A 102 17.06 -2.34 -15.68
N PHE A 103 16.53 -1.26 -16.27
CA PHE A 103 15.42 -1.35 -17.21
C PHE A 103 15.74 -2.24 -18.41
N ASN A 104 16.94 -2.09 -18.99
CA ASN A 104 17.39 -2.89 -20.13
C ASN A 104 17.53 -4.38 -19.78
N LYS A 105 17.98 -4.71 -18.56
CA LYS A 105 18.03 -6.11 -18.09
C LYS A 105 16.65 -6.73 -17.96
N SER A 106 15.67 -5.96 -17.47
CA SER A 106 14.29 -6.41 -17.35
C SER A 106 13.55 -6.44 -18.69
N ASN A 107 13.94 -5.59 -19.65
CA ASN A 107 13.25 -5.40 -20.93
C ASN A 107 14.23 -5.40 -22.14
N PRO A 108 14.95 -6.50 -22.39
CA PRO A 108 16.04 -6.54 -23.37
C PRO A 108 15.60 -6.29 -24.83
N ASN A 109 14.34 -6.60 -25.16
CA ASN A 109 13.79 -6.51 -26.51
C ASN A 109 12.93 -5.26 -26.73
N SER A 110 12.97 -4.27 -25.83
CA SER A 110 12.13 -3.07 -25.94
C SER A 110 12.42 -2.22 -27.17
N GLY A 111 13.66 -2.25 -27.70
CA GLY A 111 14.11 -1.39 -28.81
C GLY A 111 14.19 0.10 -28.47
N ILE A 112 13.83 0.49 -27.23
CA ILE A 112 13.87 1.86 -26.72
C ILE A 112 15.29 2.22 -26.27
N VAL A 113 16.01 1.25 -25.70
CA VAL A 113 17.40 1.41 -25.27
C VAL A 113 18.32 1.25 -26.48
N LEU A 114 19.02 2.31 -26.82
CA LEU A 114 20.07 2.34 -27.82
C LEU A 114 21.39 2.08 -27.12
N HIS A 115 21.98 0.93 -27.44
CA HIS A 115 23.29 0.55 -26.96
C HIS A 115 24.23 0.30 -28.13
N ARG A 116 25.30 1.09 -28.21
CA ARG A 116 26.41 0.82 -29.12
C ARG A 116 27.57 0.30 -28.29
N LYS A 117 27.84 -0.99 -28.39
CA LYS A 117 29.13 -1.56 -28.00
C LYS A 117 30.13 -1.08 -29.04
N ILE A 118 30.96 -0.10 -28.70
CA ILE A 118 32.14 0.17 -29.52
C ILE A 118 32.95 -1.12 -29.52
N ALA A 119 33.25 -1.66 -30.71
CA ALA A 119 33.99 -2.90 -30.83
C ALA A 119 35.37 -2.75 -30.16
N GLU A 120 35.69 -3.65 -29.23
CA GLU A 120 37.03 -3.78 -28.66
C GLU A 120 37.98 -4.22 -29.78
N MET A 121 38.67 -3.28 -30.41
CA MET A 121 39.66 -3.58 -31.44
C MET A 121 40.96 -2.82 -31.15
N GLY A 122 41.71 -3.41 -30.22
CA GLY A 122 43.13 -3.14 -30.06
C GLY A 122 43.51 -2.28 -28.86
N LYS A 123 44.82 -2.11 -28.65
CA LYS A 123 45.38 -1.21 -27.63
C LYS A 123 45.07 0.24 -28.03
N GLY A 124 43.84 0.69 -27.79
CA GLY A 124 43.36 2.00 -28.18
C GLY A 124 44.16 3.16 -27.56
N LYS A 125 44.10 4.32 -28.21
CA LYS A 125 44.69 5.57 -27.72
C LYS A 125 44.07 5.94 -26.35
N ARG A 126 44.93 6.21 -25.36
CA ARG A 126 44.54 6.70 -24.03
C ARG A 126 44.10 8.17 -24.15
N VAL A 127 42.85 8.47 -23.80
CA VAL A 127 42.25 9.81 -23.83
C VAL A 127 41.86 10.20 -22.41
N LEU A 128 42.04 11.47 -22.03
CA LEU A 128 41.60 11.97 -20.72
C LEU A 128 40.07 11.88 -20.63
N SER A 129 39.56 11.35 -19.52
CA SER A 129 38.15 11.45 -19.14
C SER A 129 38.03 12.16 -17.80
N ASN A 130 36.91 12.89 -17.69
CA ASN A 130 36.59 13.78 -16.59
C ASN A 130 35.30 13.37 -15.87
N THR A 131 34.59 12.31 -16.29
CA THR A 131 33.26 12.00 -15.72
C THR A 131 33.34 11.03 -14.56
N PHE A 132 32.54 11.30 -13.52
CA PHE A 132 32.45 10.43 -12.36
C PHE A 132 31.94 9.03 -12.73
N LEU A 133 30.97 8.93 -13.63
CA LEU A 133 30.48 7.64 -14.16
C LEU A 133 31.61 6.82 -14.78
N ASP A 134 32.45 7.43 -15.63
CA ASP A 134 33.55 6.70 -16.26
C ASP A 134 34.58 6.19 -15.23
N ILE A 135 34.82 6.95 -14.17
CA ILE A 135 35.69 6.51 -13.05
C ILE A 135 35.07 5.28 -12.37
N LEU A 136 33.76 5.30 -12.09
CA LEU A 136 33.05 4.16 -11.50
C LEU A 136 33.11 2.92 -12.40
N LEU A 137 32.80 3.08 -13.68
CA LEU A 137 32.83 1.98 -14.65
C LEU A 137 34.26 1.43 -14.81
N SER A 138 35.28 2.30 -14.79
CA SER A 138 36.69 1.90 -14.84
C SER A 138 37.11 1.09 -13.60
N LEU A 139 36.66 1.47 -12.40
CA LEU A 139 36.91 0.71 -11.17
C LEU A 139 36.27 -0.69 -11.24
N LEU A 140 35.01 -0.77 -11.67
CA LEU A 140 34.29 -2.04 -11.79
C LEU A 140 34.94 -2.96 -12.82
N ARG A 141 35.36 -2.41 -13.96
CA ARG A 141 36.07 -3.14 -15.02
C ARG A 141 37.43 -3.62 -14.55
N PHE A 142 38.19 -2.77 -13.86
CA PHE A 142 39.49 -3.14 -13.29
C PHE A 142 39.37 -4.36 -12.37
N ASN A 143 38.29 -4.46 -11.58
CA ASN A 143 38.03 -5.61 -10.73
C ASN A 143 37.89 -6.91 -11.53
N LYS A 144 37.16 -6.86 -12.65
CA LYS A 144 36.92 -8.02 -13.52
C LYS A 144 38.18 -8.45 -14.26
N GLU A 145 38.94 -7.50 -14.80
CA GLU A 145 40.14 -7.77 -15.60
C GLU A 145 41.34 -8.24 -14.74
N HIS A 146 41.47 -7.71 -13.52
CA HIS A 146 42.62 -7.97 -12.65
C HIS A 146 42.30 -8.87 -11.44
N TYR A 147 41.25 -9.68 -11.51
CA TYR A 147 40.89 -10.59 -10.42
C TYR A 147 42.04 -11.56 -10.05
N SER A 148 42.75 -12.10 -11.04
CA SER A 148 43.91 -12.98 -10.84
C SER A 148 45.09 -12.30 -10.12
N PHE A 149 45.24 -10.99 -10.30
CA PHE A 149 46.26 -10.21 -9.61
C PHE A 149 45.96 -10.14 -8.10
N PHE A 150 44.71 -9.86 -7.74
CA PHE A 150 44.30 -9.80 -6.33
C PHE A 150 44.39 -11.16 -5.62
N THR A 151 44.00 -12.26 -6.29
CA THR A 151 44.15 -13.61 -5.71
C THR A 151 45.61 -14.00 -5.49
N THR A 152 46.50 -13.58 -6.41
CA THR A 152 47.96 -13.79 -6.27
C THR A 152 48.53 -13.03 -5.07
N ILE A 153 48.13 -11.76 -4.89
CA ILE A 153 48.54 -10.97 -3.73
C ILE A 153 48.03 -11.60 -2.43
N LEU A 154 46.76 -12.00 -2.40
CA LEU A 154 46.16 -12.67 -1.24
C LEU A 154 46.92 -13.97 -0.90
N ARG A 155 47.21 -14.81 -1.90
CA ARG A 155 48.04 -16.01 -1.74
C ARG A 155 49.42 -15.67 -1.17
N ASN A 156 50.06 -14.63 -1.68
CA ASN A 156 51.37 -14.19 -1.20
C ASN A 156 51.32 -13.68 0.26
N LEU A 157 50.28 -12.93 0.63
CA LEU A 157 50.05 -12.47 2.01
C LEU A 157 49.91 -13.64 2.98
N HIS A 158 49.09 -14.65 2.63
CA HIS A 158 48.91 -15.84 3.46
C HIS A 158 50.16 -16.74 3.50
N SER A 159 51.00 -16.74 2.46
CA SER A 159 52.27 -17.49 2.46
C SER A 159 53.36 -16.86 3.36
N GLY A 160 53.13 -15.67 3.91
CA GLY A 160 54.10 -14.87 4.67
C GLY A 160 54.48 -15.39 6.07
N TYR A 161 53.87 -16.46 6.57
CA TYR A 161 54.22 -17.06 7.88
C TYR A 161 55.45 -17.98 7.84
N ASN A 162 56.20 -17.99 6.74
CA ASN A 162 57.23 -19.02 6.53
C ASN A 162 58.64 -18.62 6.99
N LYS A 163 58.89 -17.38 7.43
CA LYS A 163 60.22 -16.93 7.88
C LYS A 163 60.30 -16.79 9.40
N ILE A 164 60.74 -17.87 10.04
CA ILE A 164 60.96 -17.97 11.49
C ILE A 164 62.09 -17.00 11.91
N ASN A 165 61.86 -16.20 12.94
CA ASN A 165 62.91 -15.42 13.57
C ASN A 165 63.63 -16.29 14.59
N TRP A 166 64.59 -17.09 14.14
CA TRP A 166 65.32 -18.03 15.00
C TRP A 166 65.88 -17.38 16.26
N THR A 167 66.42 -16.16 16.19
CA THR A 167 66.94 -15.45 17.35
C THR A 167 65.86 -15.19 18.40
N ARG A 168 64.67 -14.74 17.99
CA ARG A 168 63.55 -14.53 18.93
C ARG A 168 62.93 -15.85 19.40
N THR A 169 62.83 -16.84 18.52
CA THR A 169 62.32 -18.18 18.84
C THR A 169 63.18 -18.83 19.92
N ILE A 170 64.50 -18.89 19.73
CA ILE A 170 65.45 -19.44 20.71
C ILE A 170 65.36 -18.70 22.04
N SER A 171 65.18 -17.37 22.04
CA SER A 171 65.12 -16.58 23.27
C SER A 171 63.79 -16.69 24.05
N ARG A 172 62.67 -17.01 23.39
CA ARG A 172 61.32 -16.92 23.97
C ARG A 172 60.61 -18.25 24.12
N SER A 173 61.05 -19.27 23.39
CA SER A 173 60.45 -20.61 23.43
C SER A 173 61.50 -21.62 23.87
N THR A 174 61.13 -22.49 24.81
CA THR A 174 61.97 -23.59 25.28
C THR A 174 62.08 -24.65 24.20
N ALA A 175 63.31 -25.01 23.82
CA ALA A 175 63.56 -26.11 22.90
C ALA A 175 63.30 -27.45 23.59
N TRP A 176 62.67 -28.38 22.88
CA TRP A 176 62.58 -29.78 23.30
C TRP A 176 63.62 -30.58 22.51
N VAL A 177 64.52 -31.28 23.20
CA VAL A 177 65.64 -31.99 22.55
C VAL A 177 65.30 -33.46 22.45
N GLN A 178 65.32 -33.99 21.22
CA GLN A 178 65.18 -35.42 20.94
C GLN A 178 66.29 -35.83 19.97
N ASN A 179 67.03 -36.89 20.30
CA ASN A 179 68.15 -37.41 19.50
C ASN A 179 69.19 -36.33 19.16
N ASP A 180 69.63 -35.53 20.15
CA ASP A 180 70.57 -34.40 19.98
C ASP A 180 70.14 -33.30 18.99
N VAL A 181 68.87 -33.27 18.59
CA VAL A 181 68.31 -32.20 17.73
C VAL A 181 67.31 -31.36 18.52
N PRO A 182 67.50 -30.03 18.64
CA PRO A 182 66.54 -29.15 19.29
C PRO A 182 65.33 -28.87 18.39
N VAL A 183 64.13 -29.17 18.88
CA VAL A 183 62.85 -28.93 18.21
C VAL A 183 62.08 -27.83 18.95
N TYR A 184 61.63 -26.81 18.22
CA TYR A 184 60.84 -25.71 18.75
C TYR A 184 59.38 -25.85 18.31
N LEU A 185 58.46 -26.09 19.26
CA LEU A 185 57.04 -26.28 18.96
C LEU A 185 56.32 -24.98 18.57
N ASN A 186 56.76 -23.84 19.10
CA ASN A 186 56.11 -22.53 18.90
C ASN A 186 57.08 -21.49 18.32
N PRO A 187 57.43 -21.57 17.03
CA PRO A 187 58.35 -20.63 16.39
C PRO A 187 57.78 -19.20 16.31
N VAL A 188 58.61 -18.20 16.65
CA VAL A 188 58.26 -16.78 16.54
C VAL A 188 58.52 -16.31 15.11
N ASN A 189 57.46 -16.17 14.31
CA ASN A 189 57.56 -15.69 12.92
C ASN A 189 57.80 -14.17 12.85
N LYS A 190 58.62 -13.72 11.87
CA LYS A 190 58.65 -12.28 11.54
C LYS A 190 57.33 -11.91 10.87
N LYS A 191 56.45 -11.18 11.55
CA LYS A 191 55.37 -10.46 10.86
C LYS A 191 56.02 -9.46 9.90
N ARG A 192 55.73 -9.58 8.60
CA ARG A 192 56.10 -8.53 7.64
C ARG A 192 55.41 -7.25 8.13
N GLN A 193 56.18 -6.18 8.29
CA GLN A 193 55.68 -4.85 8.64
C GLN A 193 54.62 -4.45 7.60
N ILE A 194 53.54 -3.79 8.06
CA ILE A 194 52.33 -3.36 7.30
C ILE A 194 52.61 -3.27 5.80
N ASN A 195 52.02 -4.20 5.03
CA ASN A 195 52.22 -4.22 3.59
C ASN A 195 51.39 -3.07 2.98
N THR A 196 52.03 -2.03 2.49
CA THR A 196 51.34 -0.91 1.81
C THR A 196 50.52 -1.37 0.60
N ASP A 197 50.85 -2.53 0.00
CA ASP A 197 50.03 -3.18 -1.02
C ASP A 197 48.64 -3.53 -0.48
N GLU A 198 48.57 -4.03 0.75
CA GLU A 198 47.34 -4.40 1.44
C GLU A 198 46.49 -3.15 1.71
N GLU A 199 47.11 -2.04 2.09
CA GLU A 199 46.39 -0.79 2.37
C GLU A 199 45.71 -0.21 1.13
N LEU A 200 46.40 -0.14 -0.03
CA LEU A 200 45.77 0.35 -1.27
C LEU A 200 44.62 -0.58 -1.70
N ILE A 201 44.81 -1.90 -1.56
CA ILE A 201 43.81 -2.90 -1.90
C ILE A 201 42.58 -2.79 -0.98
N ILE A 202 42.77 -2.57 0.32
CA ILE A 202 41.68 -2.32 1.27
C ILE A 202 40.91 -1.06 0.87
N ILE A 203 41.59 0.04 0.53
CA ILE A 203 40.94 1.27 0.07
C ILE A 203 40.12 1.00 -1.20
N TYR A 204 40.70 0.30 -2.16
CA TYR A 204 40.03 -0.07 -3.42
C TYR A 204 38.77 -0.92 -3.19
N PHE A 205 38.87 -2.03 -2.45
CA PHE A 205 37.70 -2.87 -2.17
C PHE A 205 36.67 -2.15 -1.29
N SER A 206 37.09 -1.20 -0.45
CA SER A 206 36.16 -0.34 0.29
C SER A 206 35.40 0.60 -0.64
N ILE A 207 36.07 1.17 -1.65
CA ILE A 207 35.41 1.96 -2.71
C ILE A 207 34.41 1.09 -3.47
N LEU A 208 34.82 -0.11 -3.91
CA LEU A 208 33.93 -1.03 -4.61
C LEU A 208 32.70 -1.42 -3.78
N ASN A 209 32.90 -1.71 -2.48
CA ASN A 209 31.79 -1.99 -1.55
C ASN A 209 30.85 -0.79 -1.44
N HIS A 210 31.40 0.43 -1.33
CA HIS A 210 30.59 1.64 -1.31
C HIS A 210 29.81 1.86 -2.62
N ILE A 211 30.42 1.59 -3.79
CA ILE A 211 29.76 1.70 -5.09
C ILE A 211 28.60 0.70 -5.18
N SER A 212 28.81 -0.53 -4.70
CA SER A 212 27.78 -1.57 -4.66
C SER A 212 26.64 -1.21 -3.71
N GLU A 213 26.94 -0.83 -2.46
CA GLU A 213 25.93 -0.47 -1.46
C GLU A 213 25.17 0.81 -1.82
N THR A 214 25.84 1.80 -2.40
CA THR A 214 25.25 3.11 -2.69
C THR A 214 24.45 3.10 -3.99
N TYR A 215 25.03 2.62 -5.09
CA TYR A 215 24.46 2.71 -6.44
C TYR A 215 23.94 1.37 -6.99
N GLY A 216 24.10 0.27 -6.24
CA GLY A 216 23.57 -1.05 -6.61
C GLY A 216 24.37 -1.79 -7.69
N PHE A 217 25.59 -1.35 -8.04
CA PHE A 217 26.38 -2.09 -9.03
C PHE A 217 26.74 -3.49 -8.52
N PRO A 218 26.63 -4.54 -9.37
CA PRO A 218 27.03 -5.89 -9.00
C PRO A 218 28.56 -5.97 -8.89
N VAL A 219 29.05 -6.29 -7.70
CA VAL A 219 30.48 -6.45 -7.45
C VAL A 219 30.74 -7.71 -6.64
N ASP A 220 31.63 -8.57 -7.16
CA ASP A 220 32.14 -9.73 -6.42
C ASP A 220 33.34 -9.29 -5.57
N ILE A 221 33.12 -9.18 -4.25
CA ILE A 221 34.15 -8.86 -3.25
C ILE A 221 34.38 -10.11 -2.38
N THR A 222 35.05 -11.11 -2.94
CA THR A 222 35.20 -12.45 -2.33
C THR A 222 36.51 -12.66 -1.56
N LEU A 223 37.33 -11.61 -1.43
CA LEU A 223 38.74 -11.76 -1.03
C LEU A 223 39.02 -11.59 0.48
N GLY A 224 37.99 -11.51 1.32
CA GLY A 224 38.11 -11.58 2.79
C GLY A 224 38.87 -10.42 3.47
N PHE A 225 39.17 -9.33 2.76
CA PHE A 225 39.82 -8.15 3.34
C PHE A 225 38.92 -7.42 4.36
N GLU A 226 39.52 -6.87 5.42
CA GLU A 226 38.82 -6.00 6.38
C GLU A 226 38.53 -4.64 5.73
N LEU A 227 37.31 -4.48 5.22
CA LEU A 227 36.88 -3.27 4.50
C LEU A 227 36.61 -2.10 5.45
N ILE A 228 36.91 -0.90 4.98
CA ILE A 228 36.55 0.36 5.65
C ILE A 228 35.08 0.63 5.33
N LYS A 229 34.20 0.52 6.32
CA LYS A 229 32.74 0.70 6.17
C LYS A 229 32.18 1.78 7.09
N GLY A 230 30.94 2.21 6.81
CA GLY A 230 30.16 3.15 7.63
C GLY A 230 30.86 4.49 7.86
N ARG A 231 30.78 5.00 9.10
CA ARG A 231 31.37 6.30 9.50
C ARG A 231 32.85 6.46 9.17
N LYS A 232 33.62 5.37 9.20
CA LYS A 232 35.03 5.39 8.82
C LYS A 232 35.18 5.74 7.33
N PHE A 233 34.37 5.14 6.46
CA PHE A 233 34.42 5.42 5.03
C PHE A 233 33.86 6.80 4.69
N GLU A 234 32.85 7.28 5.42
CA GLU A 234 32.36 8.66 5.30
C GLU A 234 33.47 9.69 5.58
N HIS A 235 34.35 9.42 6.55
CA HIS A 235 35.52 10.27 6.79
C HIS A 235 36.49 10.28 5.59
N TYR A 236 36.67 9.13 4.92
CA TYR A 236 37.44 9.04 3.68
C TYR A 236 36.85 9.91 2.57
N LEU A 237 35.52 9.86 2.39
CA LEU A 237 34.79 10.69 1.42
C LEU A 237 34.92 12.19 1.72
N LYS A 238 34.94 12.59 3.01
CA LYS A 238 35.14 13.99 3.46
C LYS A 238 36.57 14.53 3.29
N GLY A 239 37.40 13.87 2.48
CA GLY A 239 38.72 14.35 2.06
C GLY A 239 39.91 13.62 2.67
N TYR A 240 39.70 12.77 3.69
CA TYR A 240 40.79 11.96 4.23
C TYR A 240 41.34 10.97 3.20
N GLY A 241 40.49 10.42 2.32
CA GLY A 241 40.90 9.49 1.26
C GLY A 241 41.96 10.09 0.33
N LYS A 242 41.77 11.35 -0.10
CA LYS A 242 42.77 12.07 -0.92
C LYS A 242 44.10 12.23 -0.19
N ARG A 243 44.05 12.66 1.08
CA ARG A 243 45.26 12.86 1.90
C ARG A 243 46.00 11.55 2.09
N ARG A 244 45.26 10.47 2.39
CA ARG A 244 45.83 9.14 2.62
C ARG A 244 46.46 8.57 1.36
N LEU A 245 45.78 8.66 0.22
CA LEU A 245 46.33 8.24 -1.07
C LEU A 245 47.61 9.02 -1.44
N LYS A 246 47.68 10.32 -1.17
CA LYS A 246 48.92 11.11 -1.35
C LYS A 246 50.07 10.64 -0.46
N GLN A 247 49.80 10.26 0.80
CA GLN A 247 50.82 9.74 1.73
C GLN A 247 51.42 8.40 1.27
N ILE A 248 50.62 7.55 0.63
CA ILE A 248 51.07 6.23 0.15
C ILE A 248 51.64 6.25 -1.29
N LYS A 249 51.47 7.36 -2.03
CA LYS A 249 51.81 7.49 -3.46
C LYS A 249 53.25 7.09 -3.83
N TYR A 250 54.21 7.39 -2.95
CA TYR A 250 55.64 7.24 -3.27
C TYR A 250 56.26 5.97 -2.70
N ARG A 251 55.47 5.06 -2.10
CA ARG A 251 56.05 3.96 -1.32
C ARG A 251 56.24 2.67 -2.10
N TYR A 252 55.37 2.31 -3.04
CA TYR A 252 55.49 1.11 -3.89
C TYR A 252 54.50 1.23 -5.03
N PHE A 253 54.84 0.96 -6.29
CA PHE A 253 53.84 0.49 -7.27
C PHE A 253 54.51 -0.22 -8.47
N SER A 254 54.05 -1.44 -8.78
CA SER A 254 54.05 -1.96 -10.16
C SER A 254 53.11 -1.14 -11.04
N ASP A 255 53.24 -1.19 -12.37
CA ASP A 255 52.36 -0.46 -13.30
C ASP A 255 50.87 -0.68 -13.03
N ILE A 256 50.48 -1.90 -12.64
CA ILE A 256 49.10 -2.26 -12.28
C ILE A 256 48.65 -1.52 -11.01
N GLN A 257 49.51 -1.39 -10.01
CA GLN A 257 49.16 -0.71 -8.77
C GLN A 257 49.20 0.82 -8.90
N LEU A 258 50.05 1.38 -9.77
CA LEU A 258 49.99 2.80 -10.13
C LEU A 258 48.61 3.12 -10.72
N ARG A 259 48.15 2.27 -11.62
CA ARG A 259 46.82 2.40 -12.22
C ARG A 259 45.71 2.28 -11.18
N LEU A 260 45.82 1.32 -10.26
CA LEU A 260 44.86 1.18 -9.15
C LEU A 260 44.83 2.44 -8.27
N TRP A 261 46.00 3.00 -7.95
CA TRP A 261 46.11 4.24 -7.18
C TRP A 261 45.46 5.42 -7.88
N GLU A 262 45.70 5.58 -9.20
CA GLU A 262 45.07 6.64 -10.01
C GLU A 262 43.54 6.54 -9.98
N LEU A 263 42.99 5.34 -10.15
CA LEU A 263 41.54 5.11 -10.12
C LEU A 263 40.94 5.42 -8.74
N CYS A 264 41.58 4.94 -7.66
CA CYS A 264 41.17 5.24 -6.30
C CYS A 264 41.26 6.74 -5.98
N TYR A 265 42.31 7.42 -6.47
CA TYR A 265 42.50 8.85 -6.26
C TYR A 265 41.44 9.65 -7.00
N ALA A 266 41.13 9.29 -8.25
CA ALA A 266 40.08 9.91 -9.04
C ALA A 266 38.68 9.76 -8.42
N PHE A 267 38.41 8.62 -7.77
CA PHE A 267 37.15 8.45 -7.05
C PHE A 267 36.96 9.48 -5.92
N PHE A 268 37.99 9.71 -5.10
CA PHE A 268 37.90 10.71 -4.03
C PHE A 268 38.03 12.13 -4.56
N ASP A 269 38.81 12.34 -5.61
CA ASP A 269 39.03 13.61 -6.27
C ASP A 269 38.24 13.72 -7.57
N LYS A 270 36.94 14.00 -7.44
CA LYS A 270 35.99 14.14 -8.56
C LYS A 270 36.44 15.12 -9.67
N ALA A 271 37.43 15.98 -9.41
CA ALA A 271 38.03 16.90 -10.40
C ALA A 271 39.30 16.34 -11.08
N HIS A 272 39.78 15.18 -10.66
CA HIS A 272 41.00 14.55 -11.17
C HIS A 272 40.72 13.80 -12.46
N GLN A 273 41.47 14.15 -13.50
CA GLN A 273 41.33 13.55 -14.82
C GLN A 273 42.12 12.25 -14.90
N ILE A 274 41.50 11.21 -15.44
CA ILE A 274 42.15 9.92 -15.67
C ILE A 274 42.20 9.61 -17.16
N HIS A 275 43.30 9.00 -17.60
CA HIS A 275 43.37 8.46 -18.95
C HIS A 275 42.53 7.18 -19.06
N ILE A 276 41.54 7.16 -19.94
CA ILE A 276 40.68 6.02 -20.28
C ILE A 276 40.91 5.66 -21.75
N VAL A 277 40.80 4.38 -22.11
CA VAL A 277 40.95 3.96 -23.51
C VAL A 277 39.69 4.36 -24.28
N ALA A 278 39.85 5.04 -25.42
CA ALA A 278 38.73 5.62 -26.18
C ALA A 278 37.67 4.59 -26.64
N GLU A 279 38.09 3.35 -26.91
CA GLU A 279 37.21 2.22 -27.29
C GLU A 279 36.33 1.70 -26.14
N GLN A 280 36.59 2.13 -24.90
CA GLN A 280 35.90 1.65 -23.70
C GLN A 280 34.66 2.48 -23.33
N ARG A 281 34.26 3.45 -24.16
CA ARG A 281 33.15 4.35 -23.85
C ARG A 281 31.83 3.77 -24.35
N GLU A 282 30.94 3.43 -23.43
CA GLU A 282 29.64 2.86 -23.77
C GLU A 282 28.65 3.95 -24.19
N TYR A 283 27.85 3.64 -25.20
CA TYR A 283 26.66 4.42 -25.55
C TYR A 283 25.45 3.79 -24.87
N LEU A 284 24.73 4.56 -24.06
CA LEU A 284 23.49 4.11 -23.42
C LEU A 284 22.47 5.24 -23.42
N LEU A 285 21.57 5.21 -24.40
CA LEU A 285 20.51 6.21 -24.58
C LEU A 285 19.14 5.56 -24.63
N VAL A 286 18.12 6.29 -24.20
CA VAL A 286 16.72 5.86 -24.22
C VAL A 286 15.92 6.84 -25.07
N LYS A 287 15.16 6.34 -26.06
CA LYS A 287 14.34 7.18 -26.96
C LYS A 287 13.14 7.85 -26.30
N SER A 288 12.59 7.25 -25.25
CA SER A 288 11.40 7.74 -24.54
C SER A 288 11.53 7.39 -23.07
N PHE A 289 11.98 8.37 -22.28
CA PHE A 289 12.16 8.17 -20.85
C PHE A 289 10.82 8.07 -20.10
N ASN A 290 9.71 8.52 -20.70
CA ASN A 290 8.36 8.29 -20.19
C ASN A 290 8.11 6.80 -19.90
N ILE A 291 8.47 5.93 -20.86
CA ILE A 291 8.24 4.48 -20.76
C ILE A 291 9.14 3.85 -19.68
N VAL A 292 10.38 4.36 -19.54
CA VAL A 292 11.28 3.93 -18.46
C VAL A 292 10.71 4.34 -17.11
N PHE A 293 10.18 5.57 -16.99
CA PHE A 293 9.54 6.03 -15.76
C PHE A 293 8.28 5.22 -15.42
N GLU A 294 7.43 4.92 -16.40
CA GLU A 294 6.29 4.02 -16.24
C GLU A 294 6.74 2.65 -15.71
N ALA A 295 7.74 2.03 -16.33
CA ALA A 295 8.26 0.74 -15.86
C ALA A 295 8.90 0.81 -14.46
N ILE A 296 9.52 1.93 -14.10
CA ILE A 296 10.06 2.15 -12.76
C ILE A 296 8.92 2.15 -11.73
N ILE A 297 7.87 2.93 -11.96
CA ILE A 297 6.73 3.00 -11.03
C ILE A 297 6.02 1.65 -10.97
N ASP A 298 5.77 0.98 -12.10
CA ASP A 298 5.10 -0.32 -12.15
C ASP A 298 5.89 -1.40 -11.39
N GLU A 299 7.22 -1.44 -11.49
CA GLU A 299 8.04 -2.37 -10.70
C GLU A 299 8.00 -2.05 -9.19
N LEU A 300 7.85 -0.78 -8.81
CA LEU A 300 7.86 -0.37 -7.41
C LEU A 300 6.49 -0.51 -6.73
N ILE A 301 5.37 -0.29 -7.42
CA ILE A 301 4.03 -0.34 -6.82
C ILE A 301 3.09 -1.36 -7.44
N GLY A 302 3.29 -1.77 -8.69
CA GLY A 302 2.42 -2.67 -9.43
C GLY A 302 2.54 -4.13 -9.00
N ASP A 303 1.53 -4.93 -9.34
CA ASP A 303 1.60 -6.40 -9.20
C ASP A 303 2.05 -7.06 -10.50
N LYS A 304 2.83 -8.14 -10.35
CA LYS A 304 3.38 -8.89 -11.49
C LYS A 304 2.37 -9.87 -12.09
N GLU A 305 1.48 -10.40 -11.26
CA GLU A 305 0.48 -11.39 -11.64
C GLU A 305 -0.91 -10.77 -11.57
N VAL A 306 -1.35 -10.20 -12.69
CA VAL A 306 -2.66 -9.56 -12.82
C VAL A 306 -3.49 -10.40 -13.80
N PRO A 307 -4.79 -10.65 -13.53
CA PRO A 307 -5.66 -11.34 -14.47
C PRO A 307 -5.66 -10.74 -15.87
N ARG A 308 -5.82 -11.60 -16.88
CA ARG A 308 -5.97 -11.20 -18.28
C ARG A 308 -7.21 -10.30 -18.43
N GLY A 309 -7.10 -9.24 -19.22
CA GLY A 309 -8.20 -8.29 -19.46
C GLY A 309 -8.23 -7.07 -18.54
N LEU A 310 -7.49 -7.08 -17.41
CA LEU A 310 -7.43 -5.94 -16.50
C LEU A 310 -6.33 -4.94 -16.89
N LYS A 311 -5.09 -5.41 -16.99
CA LYS A 311 -3.93 -4.57 -17.36
C LYS A 311 -3.97 -4.24 -18.85
N ASP A 312 -4.10 -5.27 -19.69
CA ASP A 312 -4.37 -5.15 -21.12
C ASP A 312 -5.87 -5.32 -21.36
N GLN A 313 -6.55 -4.23 -21.68
CA GLN A 313 -7.99 -4.15 -21.76
C GLN A 313 -8.50 -4.50 -23.16
N ALA A 314 -9.74 -4.98 -23.25
CA ALA A 314 -10.33 -5.43 -24.52
C ALA A 314 -10.51 -4.31 -25.57
N ASP A 315 -10.51 -3.04 -25.14
CA ASP A 315 -10.54 -1.86 -26.01
C ASP A 315 -9.16 -1.50 -26.59
N GLY A 316 -8.15 -2.35 -26.38
CA GLY A 316 -6.78 -2.16 -26.85
C GLY A 316 -5.96 -1.20 -25.99
N LYS A 317 -6.50 -0.70 -24.87
CA LYS A 317 -5.77 0.16 -23.95
C LYS A 317 -5.03 -0.65 -22.89
N ARG A 318 -3.99 -0.04 -22.34
CA ARG A 318 -3.16 -0.63 -21.27
C ARG A 318 -3.13 0.28 -20.05
N VAL A 319 -3.48 -0.26 -18.90
CA VAL A 319 -3.34 0.42 -17.60
C VAL A 319 -1.88 0.33 -17.17
N ASP A 320 -1.26 1.47 -16.86
CA ASP A 320 0.17 1.52 -16.52
C ASP A 320 0.43 0.76 -15.22
N HIS A 321 -0.29 1.14 -14.15
CA HIS A 321 -0.11 0.60 -12.79
C HIS A 321 -1.39 -0.03 -12.31
N ILE A 322 -1.31 -1.28 -11.89
CA ILE A 322 -2.44 -1.97 -11.29
C ILE A 322 -1.96 -2.90 -10.18
N TYR A 323 -2.69 -2.92 -9.07
CA TYR A 323 -2.41 -3.84 -7.98
C TYR A 323 -3.62 -4.13 -7.11
N SER A 324 -3.58 -5.28 -6.44
CA SER A 324 -4.57 -5.70 -5.46
C SER A 324 -4.17 -5.20 -4.07
N TYR A 325 -5.10 -4.56 -3.34
CA TYR A 325 -4.90 -4.15 -1.96
C TYR A 325 -6.24 -4.01 -1.21
N ARG A 326 -6.20 -3.74 0.09
CA ARG A 326 -7.39 -3.64 0.94
C ARG A 326 -8.37 -2.59 0.39
N ASN A 327 -9.67 -2.90 0.39
CA ASN A 327 -10.71 -1.94 -0.02
C ASN A 327 -10.77 -0.71 0.90
N LEU A 328 -11.48 0.33 0.43
CA LEU A 328 -11.62 1.61 1.13
C LEU A 328 -12.74 1.61 2.19
N THR A 329 -13.69 0.69 2.09
CA THR A 329 -14.96 0.73 2.84
C THR A 329 -15.01 -0.18 4.07
N ASN A 330 -13.99 -1.02 4.28
CA ASN A 330 -13.89 -1.98 5.38
C ASN A 330 -12.42 -2.09 5.85
N ASN A 331 -12.16 -1.75 7.12
CA ASN A 331 -10.83 -1.80 7.73
C ASN A 331 -10.51 -3.13 8.43
N GLU A 332 -11.49 -4.03 8.59
CA GLU A 332 -11.35 -5.30 9.33
C GLU A 332 -11.22 -6.50 8.38
N GLY A 333 -12.03 -6.55 7.33
CA GLY A 333 -12.03 -7.61 6.34
C GLY A 333 -10.87 -7.53 5.34
N ASP A 334 -10.43 -8.68 4.84
CA ASP A 334 -9.43 -8.79 3.77
C ASP A 334 -10.11 -9.05 2.41
N LYS A 335 -11.02 -8.15 2.03
CA LYS A 335 -11.63 -8.15 0.69
C LYS A 335 -10.83 -7.19 -0.20
N PRO A 336 -9.95 -7.69 -1.08
CA PRO A 336 -9.11 -6.80 -1.89
C PRO A 336 -9.88 -6.13 -3.02
N ILE A 337 -9.44 -4.95 -3.44
CA ILE A 337 -9.89 -4.26 -4.64
C ILE A 337 -8.67 -3.89 -5.49
N TYR A 338 -8.88 -3.78 -6.81
CA TYR A 338 -7.84 -3.30 -7.70
C TYR A 338 -7.72 -1.78 -7.62
N TYR A 339 -6.52 -1.34 -7.26
CA TYR A 339 -6.08 0.03 -7.39
C TYR A 339 -5.49 0.21 -8.79
N ILE A 340 -5.88 1.27 -9.47
CA ILE A 340 -5.38 1.60 -10.81
C ILE A 340 -4.70 2.96 -10.81
N GLY A 341 -3.65 3.09 -11.61
CA GLY A 341 -2.96 4.35 -11.75
C GLY A 341 -2.24 4.52 -13.07
N ASP A 342 -1.88 5.77 -13.34
CA ASP A 342 -1.11 6.20 -14.51
C ASP A 342 -0.01 7.14 -14.02
N SER A 343 1.20 6.98 -14.57
CA SER A 343 2.34 7.78 -14.16
C SER A 343 2.66 8.86 -15.17
N LYS A 344 2.88 10.08 -14.71
CA LYS A 344 3.19 11.22 -15.54
C LYS A 344 4.62 11.72 -15.32
N TYR A 345 5.36 11.77 -16.42
CA TYR A 345 6.69 12.33 -16.50
C TYR A 345 6.63 13.68 -17.23
N TYR A 346 6.41 14.75 -16.47
CA TYR A 346 6.31 16.12 -16.99
C TYR A 346 7.47 17.00 -16.51
N LYS A 347 7.62 18.18 -17.14
CA LYS A 347 8.42 19.27 -16.56
C LYS A 347 7.82 19.68 -15.21
N LEU A 348 8.66 20.18 -14.31
CA LEU A 348 8.25 20.54 -12.96
C LEU A 348 7.18 21.64 -13.01
N GLY A 349 5.99 21.35 -12.48
CA GLY A 349 4.84 22.26 -12.41
C GLY A 349 3.66 21.90 -13.33
N ASN A 350 3.93 21.35 -14.51
CA ASN A 350 2.91 21.09 -15.54
C ASN A 350 1.67 20.32 -15.00
N LYS A 351 0.48 20.91 -15.15
CA LYS A 351 -0.81 20.30 -14.76
C LYS A 351 -1.12 19.04 -15.58
N VAL A 352 -1.88 18.11 -14.99
CA VAL A 352 -2.38 16.91 -15.68
C VAL A 352 -3.40 17.35 -16.74
N SER A 353 -3.27 16.85 -17.97
CA SER A 353 -4.18 17.20 -19.07
C SER A 353 -5.57 16.60 -18.87
N ALA A 354 -6.61 17.29 -19.36
CA ALA A 354 -7.99 16.77 -19.34
C ALA A 354 -8.11 15.42 -20.06
N GLU A 355 -7.37 15.23 -21.15
CA GLU A 355 -7.28 13.95 -21.88
C GLU A 355 -6.76 12.81 -21.00
N SER A 356 -5.75 13.08 -20.16
CA SER A 356 -5.20 12.08 -19.23
C SER A 356 -6.24 11.70 -18.17
N VAL A 357 -6.94 12.69 -17.61
CA VAL A 357 -8.01 12.48 -16.63
C VAL A 357 -9.13 11.63 -17.25
N TYR A 358 -9.57 11.95 -18.48
CA TYR A 358 -10.60 11.19 -19.19
C TYR A 358 -10.17 9.74 -19.52
N LYS A 359 -8.92 9.56 -19.94
CA LYS A 359 -8.30 8.24 -20.12
C LYS A 359 -8.40 7.42 -18.82
N GLN A 360 -8.12 8.04 -17.66
CA GLN A 360 -8.22 7.34 -16.38
C GLN A 360 -9.64 6.95 -15.97
N PHE A 361 -10.64 7.80 -16.21
CA PHE A 361 -12.03 7.41 -15.98
C PHE A 361 -12.43 6.22 -16.86
N THR A 362 -11.91 6.15 -18.09
CA THR A 362 -12.16 4.99 -18.96
C THR A 362 -11.56 3.71 -18.39
N TYR A 363 -10.36 3.77 -17.81
CA TYR A 363 -9.74 2.61 -17.17
C TYR A 363 -10.55 2.10 -15.99
N ALA A 364 -11.06 3.00 -15.14
CA ALA A 364 -11.93 2.61 -14.03
C ALA A 364 -13.19 1.91 -14.52
N ARG A 365 -13.87 2.46 -15.55
CA ARG A 365 -15.06 1.83 -16.15
C ARG A 365 -14.76 0.44 -16.70
N ASN A 366 -13.65 0.28 -17.42
CA ASN A 366 -13.25 -1.00 -17.98
C ASN A 366 -12.96 -2.05 -16.89
N VAL A 367 -12.38 -1.64 -15.76
CA VAL A 367 -12.18 -2.54 -14.60
C VAL A 367 -13.50 -2.96 -13.96
N ILE A 368 -14.46 -2.04 -13.79
CA ILE A 368 -15.81 -2.39 -13.30
C ILE A 368 -16.48 -3.37 -14.27
N GLN A 369 -16.43 -3.09 -15.57
CA GLN A 369 -17.02 -3.95 -16.59
C GLN A 369 -16.38 -5.33 -16.62
N TRP A 370 -15.06 -5.40 -16.49
CA TRP A 370 -14.34 -6.67 -16.38
C TRP A 370 -14.80 -7.47 -15.16
N ASN A 371 -14.92 -6.84 -13.99
CA ASN A 371 -15.43 -7.50 -12.78
C ASN A 371 -16.87 -8.00 -12.98
N LEU A 372 -17.74 -7.19 -13.58
CA LEU A 372 -19.11 -7.62 -13.89
C LEU A 372 -19.14 -8.83 -14.82
N ASN A 373 -18.39 -8.81 -15.92
CA ASN A 373 -18.33 -9.92 -16.86
C ASN A 373 -17.83 -11.20 -16.18
N LEU A 374 -16.84 -11.09 -15.28
CA LEU A 374 -16.31 -12.21 -14.51
C LEU A 374 -17.41 -12.93 -13.70
N PHE A 375 -18.39 -12.20 -13.16
CA PHE A 375 -19.48 -12.78 -12.35
C PHE A 375 -20.77 -13.07 -13.13
N LEU A 376 -20.89 -12.61 -14.37
CA LEU A 376 -22.05 -12.85 -15.23
C LEU A 376 -21.83 -13.99 -16.25
N ASP A 377 -20.58 -14.35 -16.52
CA ASP A 377 -20.23 -15.47 -17.40
C ASP A 377 -19.88 -16.73 -16.58
N GLU A 378 -20.63 -17.80 -16.82
CA GLU A 378 -20.52 -19.10 -16.14
C GLU A 378 -19.46 -20.04 -16.76
N SER A 379 -18.55 -19.52 -17.57
CA SER A 379 -17.43 -20.29 -18.09
C SER A 379 -16.56 -20.88 -16.97
N LYS A 380 -15.99 -22.09 -17.20
CA LYS A 380 -15.18 -22.80 -16.20
C LYS A 380 -13.97 -21.98 -15.72
N GLU A 381 -13.38 -21.16 -16.59
CA GLU A 381 -12.26 -20.27 -16.26
C GLU A 381 -12.70 -19.18 -15.28
N ASN A 382 -13.84 -18.53 -15.53
CA ASN A 382 -14.37 -17.48 -14.68
C ASN A 382 -14.80 -18.01 -13.31
N ILE A 383 -15.41 -19.20 -13.23
CA ILE A 383 -15.78 -19.82 -11.95
C ILE A 383 -14.58 -19.99 -11.02
N GLU A 384 -13.41 -20.33 -11.56
CA GLU A 384 -12.19 -20.45 -10.75
C GLU A 384 -11.63 -19.09 -10.32
N LEU A 385 -11.73 -18.07 -11.18
CA LEU A 385 -11.36 -16.70 -10.87
C LEU A 385 -12.31 -16.06 -9.83
N GLN A 386 -13.62 -16.35 -9.89
CA GLN A 386 -14.63 -15.87 -8.93
C GLN A 386 -14.33 -16.30 -7.49
N LYS A 387 -13.69 -17.47 -7.28
CA LYS A 387 -13.26 -17.90 -5.94
C LYS A 387 -12.10 -17.06 -5.38
N ARG A 388 -11.33 -16.41 -6.26
CA ARG A 388 -10.11 -15.66 -5.89
C ARG A 388 -10.31 -14.16 -5.82
N TYR A 389 -11.25 -13.63 -6.60
CA TYR A 389 -11.49 -12.19 -6.70
C TYR A 389 -12.88 -11.83 -6.17
N PRO A 390 -13.02 -10.74 -5.40
CA PRO A 390 -14.33 -10.35 -4.88
C PRO A 390 -15.17 -9.62 -5.93
N LYS A 391 -16.49 -9.73 -5.78
CA LYS A 391 -17.49 -9.00 -6.56
C LYS A 391 -17.58 -7.55 -6.06
N TYR A 392 -17.51 -6.58 -6.96
CA TYR A 392 -17.54 -5.16 -6.60
C TYR A 392 -18.95 -4.63 -6.41
N ARG A 393 -19.91 -5.17 -7.18
CA ARG A 393 -21.34 -4.85 -7.04
C ARG A 393 -21.96 -5.68 -5.93
N ASP A 394 -22.62 -5.02 -5.00
CA ASP A 394 -23.46 -5.68 -4.01
C ASP A 394 -24.83 -6.04 -4.61
N GLU A 395 -25.34 -7.24 -4.29
CA GLU A 395 -26.56 -7.77 -4.92
C GLU A 395 -27.86 -7.19 -4.34
N GLN A 396 -27.84 -6.74 -3.09
CA GLN A 396 -29.04 -6.21 -2.41
C GLN A 396 -29.23 -4.71 -2.66
N THR A 397 -28.14 -3.95 -2.54
CA THR A 397 -28.16 -2.49 -2.71
C THR A 397 -27.92 -2.04 -4.16
N GLU A 398 -27.40 -2.94 -5.00
CA GLU A 398 -26.87 -2.66 -6.33
C GLU A 398 -25.74 -1.61 -6.37
N GLY A 399 -25.23 -1.21 -5.21
CA GLY A 399 -24.10 -0.30 -5.07
C GLY A 399 -22.78 -0.97 -5.44
N TYR A 400 -21.84 -0.17 -5.93
CA TYR A 400 -20.50 -0.59 -6.32
C TYR A 400 -19.48 -0.15 -5.28
N ASN A 401 -18.52 -1.02 -5.00
CA ASN A 401 -17.34 -0.64 -4.21
C ASN A 401 -16.51 0.42 -4.96
N ILE A 402 -15.85 1.29 -4.20
CA ILE A 402 -15.11 2.43 -4.73
C ILE A 402 -13.78 1.94 -5.28
N ILE A 403 -13.59 2.03 -6.60
CA ILE A 403 -12.30 1.72 -7.24
C ILE A 403 -11.32 2.87 -6.99
N PRO A 404 -10.20 2.63 -6.29
CA PRO A 404 -9.18 3.64 -6.10
C PRO A 404 -8.45 3.90 -7.41
N ASN A 405 -8.54 5.14 -7.92
CA ASN A 405 -7.83 5.57 -9.12
C ASN A 405 -6.91 6.74 -8.79
N PHE A 406 -5.68 6.73 -9.31
CA PHE A 406 -4.71 7.79 -9.02
C PHE A 406 -3.72 8.11 -10.16
N PHE A 407 -3.17 9.31 -10.09
CA PHE A 407 -1.99 9.73 -10.86
C PHE A 407 -0.77 9.79 -9.96
N ILE A 408 0.37 9.37 -10.49
CA ILE A 408 1.68 9.60 -9.88
C ILE A 408 2.48 10.52 -10.78
N SER A 409 2.83 11.70 -10.29
CA SER A 409 3.72 12.62 -11.01
C SER A 409 5.10 12.67 -10.36
N ALA A 410 6.12 12.69 -11.20
CA ALA A 410 7.48 12.96 -10.77
C ALA A 410 7.60 14.43 -10.31
N LYS A 411 8.09 14.64 -9.09
CA LYS A 411 8.47 15.96 -8.57
C LYS A 411 9.93 15.95 -8.13
N MET A 412 10.65 17.03 -8.43
CA MET A 412 11.99 17.24 -7.92
C MET A 412 11.93 17.88 -6.53
N ASP A 413 12.70 17.34 -5.59
CA ASP A 413 12.89 17.96 -4.27
C ASP A 413 13.72 19.24 -4.39
N GLU A 414 13.24 20.35 -3.83
CA GLU A 414 13.88 21.67 -3.92
C GLU A 414 15.28 21.69 -3.29
N LYS A 415 15.53 20.81 -2.30
CA LYS A 415 16.83 20.67 -1.64
C LYS A 415 17.70 19.59 -2.27
N LEU A 416 17.32 19.07 -3.45
CA LEU A 416 18.01 18.00 -4.16
C LEU A 416 18.16 16.72 -3.32
N SER A 417 17.24 16.51 -2.38
CA SER A 417 17.30 15.39 -1.44
C SER A 417 16.82 14.09 -2.08
N TYR A 418 17.50 13.00 -1.77
CA TYR A 418 17.07 11.62 -2.07
C TYR A 418 16.27 11.01 -0.91
N ALA A 419 15.66 11.83 -0.04
CA ALA A 419 14.78 11.32 1.01
C ALA A 419 13.42 10.89 0.43
N ASP A 420 12.81 9.88 1.05
CA ASP A 420 11.45 9.44 0.71
C ASP A 420 10.44 10.51 1.10
N ASN A 421 9.84 11.13 0.10
CA ASN A 421 8.79 12.12 0.24
C ASN A 421 7.70 11.77 -0.80
N VAL A 422 6.64 11.10 -0.35
CA VAL A 422 5.39 10.93 -1.11
C VAL A 422 4.35 11.81 -0.47
N SER A 423 3.78 12.73 -1.25
CA SER A 423 2.81 13.69 -0.75
C SER A 423 1.63 13.82 -1.71
N THR A 424 0.47 14.18 -1.16
CA THR A 424 -0.61 14.74 -1.98
C THR A 424 -0.09 15.96 -2.73
N THR A 425 -0.53 16.11 -3.97
CA THR A 425 -0.07 17.21 -4.82
C THR A 425 -0.62 18.53 -4.27
N ASN A 426 0.22 19.54 -4.09
CA ASN A 426 -0.17 20.90 -3.65
C ASN A 426 -0.86 21.73 -4.76
N ARG A 427 -1.28 21.11 -5.86
CA ARG A 427 -1.88 21.81 -7.01
C ARG A 427 -3.38 22.01 -6.76
N GLU A 428 -3.93 23.09 -7.30
CA GLU A 428 -5.33 23.52 -7.14
C GLU A 428 -6.37 22.41 -7.40
N ASN A 429 -6.07 21.47 -8.31
CA ASN A 429 -6.92 20.31 -8.62
C ASN A 429 -6.17 19.01 -8.32
N ASN A 430 -6.18 18.57 -7.07
CA ASN A 430 -5.58 17.31 -6.64
C ASN A 430 -6.53 16.10 -6.74
N THR A 431 -7.83 16.35 -6.94
CA THR A 431 -8.86 15.32 -7.03
C THR A 431 -9.82 15.62 -8.17
N PHE A 432 -10.01 14.66 -9.06
CA PHE A 432 -10.93 14.74 -10.19
C PHE A 432 -12.14 13.85 -9.94
N LEU A 433 -13.33 14.34 -10.25
CA LEU A 433 -14.59 13.64 -10.07
C LEU A 433 -15.32 13.60 -11.42
N SER A 434 -15.74 12.40 -11.82
CA SER A 434 -16.72 12.18 -12.88
C SER A 434 -17.91 11.48 -12.25
N ARG A 435 -19.13 12.00 -12.44
CA ARG A 435 -20.36 11.40 -11.90
C ARG A 435 -21.51 11.57 -12.89
N HIS A 436 -22.42 10.59 -12.92
CA HIS A 436 -23.69 10.73 -13.64
C HIS A 436 -24.79 11.35 -12.77
N PHE A 437 -24.83 10.97 -11.49
CA PHE A 437 -25.78 11.46 -10.51
C PHE A 437 -25.08 12.12 -9.34
N GLU A 438 -25.69 13.17 -8.80
CA GLU A 438 -25.22 13.83 -7.59
C GLU A 438 -25.57 13.01 -6.35
N ASN A 439 -24.80 13.19 -5.27
CA ASN A 439 -25.04 12.53 -3.99
C ASN A 439 -25.11 10.99 -4.07
N ARG A 440 -24.32 10.33 -4.94
CA ARG A 440 -24.27 8.86 -5.04
C ARG A 440 -22.83 8.35 -5.13
N LEU A 441 -22.18 8.12 -3.98
CA LEU A 441 -20.79 7.66 -3.94
C LEU A 441 -20.59 6.24 -4.49
N PHE A 442 -21.52 5.33 -4.19
CA PHE A 442 -21.46 3.92 -4.58
C PHE A 442 -22.14 3.65 -5.93
N ASP A 443 -22.34 4.69 -6.75
CA ASP A 443 -22.82 4.54 -8.11
C ASP A 443 -21.68 4.07 -9.02
N ARG A 444 -22.01 3.21 -10.00
CA ARG A 444 -21.06 2.70 -10.99
C ARG A 444 -20.31 3.81 -11.71
N ASP A 445 -20.99 4.91 -12.01
CA ASP A 445 -20.46 6.02 -12.79
C ASP A 445 -19.91 7.16 -11.92
N THR A 446 -19.82 6.97 -10.60
CA THR A 446 -19.09 7.87 -9.68
C THR A 446 -17.64 7.45 -9.57
N LEU A 447 -16.78 8.14 -10.31
CA LEU A 447 -15.36 7.83 -10.46
C LEU A 447 -14.51 8.97 -9.90
N LEU A 448 -13.59 8.63 -9.00
CA LEU A 448 -12.70 9.55 -8.32
C LEU A 448 -11.25 9.25 -8.70
N VAL A 449 -10.50 10.26 -9.10
CA VAL A 449 -9.07 10.14 -9.40
C VAL A 449 -8.28 11.10 -8.52
N TYR A 450 -7.29 10.57 -7.81
CA TYR A 450 -6.45 11.34 -6.88
C TYR A 450 -5.05 11.57 -7.45
N HIS A 451 -4.45 12.72 -7.19
CA HIS A 451 -3.14 13.06 -7.74
C HIS A 451 -2.06 13.15 -6.65
N TYR A 452 -1.05 12.29 -6.76
CA TYR A 452 0.12 12.25 -5.89
C TYR A 452 1.40 12.69 -6.61
N ASP A 453 2.26 13.37 -5.86
CA ASP A 453 3.62 13.69 -6.27
C ASP A 453 4.59 12.76 -5.55
N VAL A 454 5.55 12.19 -6.30
CA VAL A 454 6.64 11.37 -5.75
C VAL A 454 7.98 12.04 -6.02
N ASN A 455 8.88 11.98 -5.04
CA ASN A 455 10.26 12.44 -5.25
C ASN A 455 10.95 11.60 -6.32
N PHE A 456 11.16 12.20 -7.49
CA PHE A 456 11.76 11.55 -8.66
C PHE A 456 13.16 10.99 -8.35
N LEU A 457 13.98 11.74 -7.60
CA LEU A 457 15.34 11.36 -7.23
C LEU A 457 15.34 10.08 -6.40
N TYR A 458 14.46 10.03 -5.41
CA TYR A 458 14.30 8.87 -4.55
C TYR A 458 13.84 7.64 -5.33
N VAL A 459 12.77 7.76 -6.12
CA VAL A 459 12.20 6.68 -6.93
C VAL A 459 13.22 6.07 -7.90
N ILE A 460 13.97 6.92 -8.61
CA ILE A 460 15.05 6.49 -9.52
C ILE A 460 16.13 5.73 -8.74
N SER A 461 16.59 6.28 -7.61
CA SER A 461 17.65 5.66 -6.79
C SER A 461 17.22 4.32 -6.19
N LEU A 462 15.98 4.22 -5.72
CA LEU A 462 15.39 3.00 -5.17
C LEU A 462 15.28 1.90 -6.23
N TYR A 463 14.85 2.26 -7.43
CA TYR A 463 14.79 1.36 -8.56
C TYR A 463 16.18 0.86 -8.96
N ALA A 464 17.13 1.79 -9.15
CA ALA A 464 18.49 1.57 -9.62
C ALA A 464 19.37 0.74 -8.65
N ARG A 465 19.11 0.84 -7.34
CA ARG A 465 19.80 0.03 -6.31
C ARG A 465 19.50 -1.46 -6.40
N GLU A 466 18.39 -1.84 -7.02
CA GLU A 466 17.97 -3.24 -7.19
C GLU A 466 17.82 -4.02 -5.85
N ASN A 467 17.61 -3.31 -4.74
CA ASN A 467 17.44 -3.93 -3.42
C ASN A 467 15.98 -4.37 -3.22
N LYS A 468 15.74 -5.69 -3.27
CA LYS A 468 14.40 -6.29 -3.12
C LYS A 468 13.70 -5.91 -1.82
N TYR A 469 14.42 -5.85 -0.70
CA TYR A 469 13.84 -5.55 0.60
C TYR A 469 13.36 -4.10 0.67
N GLN A 470 14.19 -3.15 0.26
CA GLN A 470 13.82 -1.73 0.25
C GLN A 470 12.64 -1.45 -0.70
N LYS A 471 12.63 -2.09 -1.88
CA LYS A 471 11.49 -2.00 -2.82
C LYS A 471 10.19 -2.52 -2.19
N ALA A 472 10.23 -3.69 -1.55
CA ALA A 472 9.06 -4.28 -0.90
C ALA A 472 8.56 -3.43 0.28
N GLN A 473 9.47 -2.89 1.09
CA GLN A 473 9.12 -2.01 2.21
C GLN A 473 8.47 -0.71 1.70
N TRP A 474 9.04 -0.07 0.69
CA TRP A 474 8.46 1.14 0.11
C TRP A 474 7.12 0.86 -0.56
N LYS A 475 6.99 -0.25 -1.30
CA LYS A 475 5.74 -0.72 -1.90
C LYS A 475 4.61 -0.83 -0.87
N ALA A 476 4.89 -1.45 0.28
CA ALA A 476 3.91 -1.57 1.37
C ALA A 476 3.53 -0.20 1.96
N ASN A 477 4.51 0.67 2.20
CA ASN A 477 4.30 2.00 2.74
C ASN A 477 3.45 2.87 1.82
N VAL A 478 3.76 2.91 0.52
CA VAL A 478 3.02 3.72 -0.47
C VAL A 478 1.60 3.23 -0.65
N ARG A 479 1.37 1.91 -0.73
CA ARG A 479 0.01 1.36 -0.84
C ARG A 479 -0.84 1.71 0.37
N LYS A 480 -0.27 1.63 1.57
CA LYS A 480 -0.91 2.07 2.81
C LYS A 480 -1.24 3.56 2.77
N LEU A 481 -0.25 4.39 2.42
CA LEU A 481 -0.41 5.85 2.33
C LEU A 481 -1.49 6.25 1.34
N PHE A 482 -1.50 5.65 0.14
CA PHE A 482 -2.54 5.94 -0.86
C PHE A 482 -3.93 5.57 -0.35
N ARG A 483 -4.07 4.41 0.30
CA ARG A 483 -5.35 4.02 0.90
C ARG A 483 -5.81 5.04 1.94
N GLU A 484 -4.94 5.39 2.89
CA GLU A 484 -5.24 6.36 3.96
C GLU A 484 -5.63 7.72 3.36
N LYS A 485 -4.86 8.23 2.39
CA LYS A 485 -5.14 9.53 1.77
C LYS A 485 -6.41 9.55 0.94
N ILE A 486 -6.77 8.43 0.30
CA ILE A 486 -8.05 8.32 -0.40
C ILE A 486 -9.21 8.28 0.60
N GLN A 487 -9.05 7.58 1.73
CA GLN A 487 -10.07 7.59 2.79
C GLN A 487 -10.25 8.99 3.39
N ASP A 488 -9.16 9.69 3.73
CA ASP A 488 -9.19 11.08 4.20
C ASP A 488 -9.99 11.97 3.23
N ALA A 489 -9.67 11.90 1.93
CA ALA A 489 -10.32 12.73 0.91
C ALA A 489 -11.79 12.35 0.63
N LEU A 490 -12.19 11.11 0.92
CA LEU A 490 -13.59 10.69 0.88
C LEU A 490 -14.36 11.25 2.08
N GLU A 491 -13.79 11.20 3.28
CA GLU A 491 -14.40 11.75 4.50
C GLU A 491 -14.51 13.29 4.46
N GLU A 492 -13.63 13.98 3.74
CA GLU A 492 -13.78 15.42 3.46
C GLU A 492 -14.98 15.74 2.56
N LYS A 493 -15.37 14.82 1.67
CA LYS A 493 -16.44 15.06 0.67
C LYS A 493 -17.79 14.47 1.07
N TYR A 494 -17.79 13.37 1.80
CA TYR A 494 -18.97 12.61 2.16
C TYR A 494 -19.06 12.42 3.67
N LYS A 495 -20.27 12.49 4.21
CA LYS A 495 -20.57 11.99 5.55
C LYS A 495 -21.00 10.53 5.45
N PHE A 496 -20.42 9.71 6.31
CA PHE A 496 -20.68 8.28 6.36
C PHE A 496 -21.54 7.93 7.56
N TYR A 497 -22.55 7.11 7.33
CA TYR A 497 -23.47 6.62 8.33
C TYR A 497 -23.54 5.10 8.27
N ALA A 498 -23.66 4.48 9.43
CA ALA A 498 -24.04 3.09 9.58
C ALA A 498 -25.57 3.00 9.70
N MET A 499 -26.17 2.10 8.92
CA MET A 499 -27.61 1.91 8.86
C MET A 499 -27.98 0.45 9.12
N THR A 500 -28.89 0.18 10.06
CA THR A 500 -29.40 -1.17 10.35
C THR A 500 -30.92 -1.14 10.58
N PRO A 501 -31.69 -2.14 10.07
CA PRO A 501 -33.14 -2.10 10.14
C PRO A 501 -33.65 -2.20 11.59
N LYS A 502 -34.74 -1.51 11.90
CA LYS A 502 -35.44 -1.68 13.18
C LYS A 502 -36.13 -3.06 13.24
N PRO A 503 -36.40 -3.60 14.46
CA PRO A 503 -37.07 -4.88 14.61
C PRO A 503 -38.41 -4.92 13.85
N GLY A 504 -38.64 -5.99 13.08
CA GLY A 504 -39.88 -6.19 12.31
C GLY A 504 -39.87 -5.63 10.88
N LEU A 505 -38.84 -4.86 10.48
CA LEU A 505 -38.70 -4.38 9.11
C LEU A 505 -38.08 -5.45 8.20
N ASN A 506 -38.73 -5.74 7.06
CA ASN A 506 -38.10 -6.52 6.00
C ASN A 506 -37.13 -5.63 5.20
N HIS A 507 -35.84 -5.80 5.49
CA HIS A 507 -34.75 -5.01 4.91
C HIS A 507 -34.69 -5.05 3.38
N GLU A 508 -34.79 -6.24 2.77
CA GLU A 508 -34.68 -6.39 1.32
C GLU A 508 -35.87 -5.75 0.59
N LYS A 509 -37.08 -5.92 1.15
CA LYS A 509 -38.28 -5.31 0.59
C LYS A 509 -38.20 -3.78 0.62
N TYR A 510 -37.72 -3.21 1.73
CA TYR A 510 -37.57 -1.76 1.86
C TYR A 510 -36.61 -1.17 0.83
N LEU A 511 -35.45 -1.80 0.63
CA LEU A 511 -34.47 -1.36 -0.36
C LEU A 511 -35.04 -1.38 -1.78
N ARG A 512 -35.83 -2.41 -2.12
CA ARG A 512 -36.48 -2.50 -3.44
C ARG A 512 -37.57 -1.45 -3.63
N GLU A 513 -38.38 -1.17 -2.62
CA GLU A 513 -39.46 -0.17 -2.72
C GLU A 513 -38.92 1.26 -2.75
N ASN A 514 -37.80 1.53 -2.06
CA ASN A 514 -37.17 2.86 -1.99
C ASN A 514 -35.92 2.98 -2.88
N PHE A 515 -35.77 2.12 -3.89
CA PHE A 515 -34.53 2.01 -4.66
C PHE A 515 -34.11 3.33 -5.31
N GLN A 516 -35.05 4.14 -5.82
CA GLN A 516 -34.72 5.40 -6.51
C GLN A 516 -33.98 6.41 -5.61
N GLU A 517 -34.32 6.43 -4.32
CA GLU A 517 -33.71 7.35 -3.35
C GLU A 517 -32.38 6.82 -2.80
N LEU A 518 -32.24 5.50 -2.70
CA LEU A 518 -31.12 4.82 -2.03
C LEU A 518 -30.03 4.30 -2.97
N LEU A 519 -30.34 4.07 -4.24
CA LEU A 519 -29.42 3.53 -5.22
C LEU A 519 -28.16 4.40 -5.32
N GLY A 520 -26.99 3.77 -5.20
CA GLY A 520 -25.70 4.46 -5.24
C GLY A 520 -25.37 5.30 -4.00
N LYS A 521 -26.27 5.43 -3.02
CA LYS A 521 -25.99 6.05 -1.71
C LYS A 521 -25.60 5.04 -0.65
N VAL A 522 -26.06 3.80 -0.83
CA VAL A 522 -25.90 2.74 0.14
C VAL A 522 -25.09 1.59 -0.44
N TYR A 523 -24.22 1.00 0.38
CA TYR A 523 -23.40 -0.16 0.05
C TYR A 523 -23.24 -1.06 1.27
N ARG A 524 -22.98 -2.36 1.05
CA ARG A 524 -22.73 -3.34 2.12
C ARG A 524 -21.27 -3.79 2.13
N PRO A 525 -20.40 -3.13 2.91
CA PRO A 525 -18.98 -3.46 2.94
C PRO A 525 -18.59 -4.58 3.93
N PHE A 526 -19.48 -4.99 4.83
CA PHE A 526 -19.23 -5.99 5.87
C PHE A 526 -19.97 -7.30 5.58
N ASP A 527 -19.57 -8.39 6.25
CA ASP A 527 -20.16 -9.72 6.01
C ASP A 527 -21.57 -9.86 6.62
N ASP A 528 -21.88 -9.12 7.69
CA ASP A 528 -23.22 -9.08 8.26
C ASP A 528 -24.17 -8.31 7.33
N THR A 529 -25.21 -9.00 6.89
CA THR A 529 -26.18 -8.52 5.92
C THR A 529 -27.10 -7.43 6.46
N ASN A 530 -27.14 -7.22 7.77
CA ASN A 530 -28.01 -6.23 8.42
C ASN A 530 -27.40 -4.85 8.54
N TYR A 531 -26.10 -4.67 8.23
CA TYR A 531 -25.43 -3.39 8.34
C TYR A 531 -25.07 -2.83 6.96
N LEU A 532 -25.57 -1.64 6.68
CA LEU A 532 -25.29 -0.89 5.48
C LEU A 532 -24.47 0.36 5.79
N SER A 533 -23.61 0.73 4.84
CA SER A 533 -22.91 2.00 4.85
C SER A 533 -23.64 2.97 3.91
N LEU A 534 -24.11 4.08 4.46
CA LEU A 534 -24.75 5.17 3.75
C LEU A 534 -23.73 6.31 3.60
N ALA A 535 -23.50 6.78 2.37
CA ALA A 535 -22.59 7.88 2.08
C ALA A 535 -23.35 9.04 1.43
N LEU A 536 -23.29 10.21 2.06
CA LEU A 536 -24.03 11.41 1.66
C LEU A 536 -23.07 12.57 1.41
N ASP A 537 -23.19 13.22 0.26
CA ASP A 537 -22.35 14.36 -0.14
C ASP A 537 -22.61 15.52 0.82
N GLN A 538 -21.54 16.08 1.39
CA GLN A 538 -21.63 17.15 2.38
C GLN A 538 -22.18 18.46 1.81
N LYS A 539 -22.16 18.63 0.49
CA LYS A 539 -22.66 19.84 -0.18
C LYS A 539 -24.17 19.84 -0.42
N GLU A 540 -24.81 18.69 -0.24
CA GLU A 540 -26.22 18.48 -0.52
C GLU A 540 -27.07 18.57 0.77
N ASP A 541 -28.33 18.97 0.63
CA ASP A 541 -29.29 18.90 1.72
C ASP A 541 -29.78 17.45 1.89
N ASN A 542 -29.40 16.86 3.02
CA ASN A 542 -29.63 15.44 3.32
C ASN A 542 -30.63 15.23 4.47
N ASP A 543 -31.13 16.29 5.09
CA ASP A 543 -31.91 16.19 6.35
C ASP A 543 -33.24 15.47 6.13
N THR A 544 -33.89 15.71 4.99
CA THR A 544 -35.14 15.05 4.61
C THR A 544 -34.99 13.54 4.46
N LEU A 545 -33.92 13.10 3.79
CA LEU A 545 -33.62 11.68 3.59
C LEU A 545 -33.25 11.01 4.91
N LEU A 546 -32.40 11.65 5.73
CA LEU A 546 -32.02 11.13 7.05
C LEU A 546 -33.24 10.97 7.96
N THR A 547 -34.12 11.97 8.01
CA THR A 547 -35.37 11.91 8.80
C THR A 547 -36.29 10.79 8.32
N LYS A 548 -36.37 10.57 6.99
CA LYS A 548 -37.16 9.45 6.42
C LYS A 548 -36.57 8.11 6.84
N LEU A 549 -35.25 7.93 6.71
CA LEU A 549 -34.57 6.67 7.05
C LEU A 549 -34.60 6.36 8.54
N GLN A 550 -34.47 7.37 9.41
CA GLN A 550 -34.53 7.21 10.86
C GLN A 550 -35.88 6.69 11.39
N LYS A 551 -36.96 6.74 10.59
CA LYS A 551 -38.24 6.12 10.94
C LYS A 551 -38.13 4.60 10.96
N ASP A 552 -37.51 4.03 9.93
CA ASP A 552 -37.47 2.58 9.68
C ASP A 552 -36.13 1.93 10.07
N TYR A 553 -35.06 2.72 10.14
CA TYR A 553 -33.69 2.28 10.44
C TYR A 553 -33.11 3.00 11.65
N TYR A 554 -32.14 2.36 12.30
CA TYR A 554 -31.16 3.05 13.13
C TYR A 554 -30.06 3.58 12.22
N VAL A 555 -29.83 4.90 12.23
CA VAL A 555 -28.86 5.60 11.38
C VAL A 555 -27.93 6.40 12.27
N VAL A 556 -26.66 6.01 12.31
CA VAL A 556 -25.64 6.63 13.18
C VAL A 556 -24.43 7.01 12.37
N GLU A 557 -23.86 8.18 12.64
CA GLU A 557 -22.62 8.60 12.00
C GLU A 557 -21.49 7.60 12.31
N CYS A 558 -20.82 7.11 11.27
CA CYS A 558 -19.80 6.08 11.39
C CYS A 558 -18.64 6.40 10.43
N PRO A 559 -17.41 6.59 10.93
CA PRO A 559 -16.25 6.82 10.08
C PRO A 559 -16.03 5.73 9.03
N LEU A 560 -15.43 6.11 7.90
CA LEU A 560 -15.24 5.20 6.77
C LEU A 560 -14.39 3.99 7.17
N GLY A 561 -14.91 2.80 6.88
CA GLY A 561 -14.23 1.54 7.14
C GLY A 561 -14.29 1.05 8.59
N LYS A 562 -14.87 1.81 9.53
CA LYS A 562 -15.12 1.33 10.89
C LYS A 562 -16.33 0.40 10.92
N ASN A 563 -16.24 -0.70 11.67
CA ASN A 563 -17.33 -1.67 11.75
C ASN A 563 -18.57 -1.08 12.47
N PRO A 564 -19.73 -1.05 11.78
CA PRO A 564 -21.01 -0.57 12.29
C PRO A 564 -21.41 -1.16 13.64
N THR A 565 -21.09 -2.43 13.88
CA THR A 565 -21.43 -3.17 15.11
C THR A 565 -20.87 -2.49 16.36
N SER A 566 -19.67 -1.89 16.25
CA SER A 566 -19.02 -1.18 17.37
C SER A 566 -19.68 0.15 17.72
N VAL A 567 -20.36 0.79 16.76
CA VAL A 567 -21.00 2.10 16.94
C VAL A 567 -22.48 1.93 17.31
N LEU A 568 -23.16 0.98 16.66
CA LEU A 568 -24.59 0.71 16.87
C LEU A 568 -24.90 -0.07 18.16
N SER A 569 -23.91 -0.74 18.77
CA SER A 569 -24.06 -1.39 20.08
C SER A 569 -24.29 -0.39 21.22
N GLY A 570 -23.80 0.85 21.10
CA GLY A 570 -24.05 1.93 22.06
C GLY A 570 -25.48 2.48 22.02
N GLU A 571 -26.06 2.66 20.82
CA GLU A 571 -27.45 3.13 20.68
C GLU A 571 -28.49 2.03 20.95
N LYS A 572 -28.20 0.77 20.58
CA LYS A 572 -29.04 -0.37 21.01
C LYS A 572 -29.15 -0.46 22.53
N ALA A 573 -28.17 0.04 23.28
CA ALA A 573 -28.17 0.08 24.75
C ALA A 573 -28.82 1.35 25.34
N GLN A 574 -28.83 2.49 24.63
CA GLN A 574 -29.53 3.71 25.07
C GLN A 574 -31.03 3.68 24.76
N ASN A 575 -31.45 3.06 23.65
CA ASN A 575 -32.87 2.92 23.29
C ASN A 575 -33.49 1.59 23.78
N SER A 576 -32.75 0.75 24.52
CA SER A 576 -33.30 -0.44 25.18
C SER A 576 -34.05 -0.17 26.48
N SER A 577 -34.26 1.11 26.86
CA SER A 577 -35.13 1.46 27.99
C SER A 577 -36.59 1.75 27.59
N GLU A 578 -36.95 1.57 26.32
CA GLU A 578 -38.35 1.58 25.89
C GLU A 578 -38.78 0.14 25.63
N ALA A 579 -39.92 -0.25 26.22
CA ALA A 579 -40.54 -1.56 26.02
C ALA A 579 -40.50 -1.96 24.54
N VAL A 580 -40.39 -3.26 24.24
CA VAL A 580 -40.43 -3.79 22.85
C VAL A 580 -41.81 -3.51 22.24
N HIS A 581 -42.05 -2.26 21.85
CA HIS A 581 -43.31 -1.73 21.34
C HIS A 581 -43.47 -2.22 19.90
N GLY A 582 -44.08 -3.40 19.77
CA GLY A 582 -44.42 -4.01 18.49
C GLY A 582 -44.94 -5.44 18.64
N ARG A 583 -44.53 -6.15 19.70
CA ARG A 583 -44.99 -7.51 20.00
C ARG A 583 -46.25 -7.46 20.87
N LYS A 584 -47.38 -7.89 20.30
CA LYS A 584 -48.70 -7.88 20.96
C LYS A 584 -49.11 -9.25 21.54
N GLY A 585 -48.25 -10.26 21.45
CA GLY A 585 -48.52 -11.58 22.03
C GLY A 585 -48.32 -11.57 23.54
N VAL A 586 -49.22 -12.23 24.26
CA VAL A 586 -49.22 -12.39 25.71
C VAL A 586 -49.01 -13.87 26.04
N LEU A 587 -47.95 -14.17 26.78
CA LEU A 587 -47.73 -15.48 27.38
C LEU A 587 -48.49 -15.55 28.71
N MET A 588 -49.61 -16.26 28.72
CA MET A 588 -50.44 -16.45 29.89
C MET A 588 -49.91 -17.61 30.74
N VAL A 589 -49.51 -17.33 31.97
CA VAL A 589 -48.96 -18.31 32.90
C VAL A 589 -49.84 -18.39 34.13
N MET A 590 -50.49 -19.53 34.34
CA MET A 590 -51.31 -19.73 35.52
C MET A 590 -50.43 -19.83 36.77
N MET A 591 -50.64 -18.94 37.75
CA MET A 591 -49.86 -18.91 38.98
C MET A 591 -50.73 -18.64 40.21
N GLU A 592 -51.09 -19.69 40.92
CA GLU A 592 -51.70 -19.55 42.26
C GLU A 592 -50.65 -19.09 43.28
N LYS A 593 -51.08 -18.24 44.23
CA LYS A 593 -50.26 -17.66 45.30
C LYS A 593 -49.11 -16.82 44.75
N TYR A 594 -49.41 -15.94 43.80
CA TYR A 594 -48.42 -15.07 43.15
C TYR A 594 -47.56 -14.32 44.18
N ALA A 595 -48.18 -13.69 45.18
CA ALA A 595 -47.48 -12.94 46.24
C ALA A 595 -46.36 -13.72 46.96
N THR A 596 -46.48 -15.05 47.07
CA THR A 596 -45.43 -15.89 47.70
C THR A 596 -44.40 -16.37 46.68
N LYS A 597 -44.81 -16.63 45.44
CA LYS A 597 -43.95 -17.20 44.39
C LYS A 597 -43.12 -16.14 43.66
N SER A 598 -43.60 -14.91 43.57
CA SER A 598 -42.93 -13.79 42.87
C SER A 598 -41.58 -13.44 43.47
N ALA A 599 -41.37 -13.67 44.77
CA ALA A 599 -40.07 -13.53 45.41
C ALA A 599 -38.96 -14.36 44.71
N ASN A 600 -39.30 -15.54 44.20
CA ASN A 600 -38.35 -16.46 43.55
C ASN A 600 -37.98 -16.06 42.12
N PHE A 601 -38.64 -15.06 41.54
CA PHE A 601 -38.30 -14.52 40.23
C PHE A 601 -38.20 -13.00 40.21
N SER A 602 -37.93 -12.38 41.36
CA SER A 602 -37.72 -10.94 41.52
C SER A 602 -36.62 -10.35 40.64
N HIS A 603 -35.67 -11.16 40.18
CA HIS A 603 -34.64 -10.83 39.19
C HIS A 603 -35.13 -10.84 37.71
N GLY A 604 -36.40 -11.16 37.45
CA GLY A 604 -37.00 -11.15 36.12
C GLY A 604 -36.73 -12.36 35.22
N LYS A 605 -35.98 -13.38 35.66
CA LYS A 605 -35.70 -14.59 34.84
C LYS A 605 -36.74 -15.70 35.08
N LEU A 606 -37.43 -16.12 34.02
CA LEU A 606 -38.47 -17.14 34.03
C LEU A 606 -38.18 -18.26 33.04
N ALA A 607 -38.64 -19.47 33.37
CA ALA A 607 -38.68 -20.64 32.52
C ALA A 607 -40.09 -21.25 32.57
N VAL A 608 -40.80 -21.18 31.45
CA VAL A 608 -42.18 -21.70 31.31
C VAL A 608 -42.14 -23.04 30.60
N ALA A 609 -42.56 -24.11 31.28
CA ALA A 609 -42.49 -25.46 30.74
C ALA A 609 -43.38 -25.64 29.50
N ILE A 610 -42.83 -26.31 28.49
CA ILE A 610 -43.55 -26.72 27.27
C ILE A 610 -44.08 -28.14 27.48
N LYS A 611 -45.37 -28.36 27.20
CA LYS A 611 -45.99 -29.68 27.21
C LYS A 611 -46.37 -30.11 25.79
N MET A 612 -46.61 -31.39 25.56
CA MET A 612 -47.14 -31.89 24.28
C MET A 612 -48.65 -31.66 24.20
N THR A 613 -49.06 -30.38 24.21
CA THR A 613 -50.46 -29.93 24.15
C THR A 613 -50.64 -28.89 23.05
N VAL A 614 -51.87 -28.74 22.54
CA VAL A 614 -52.18 -27.82 21.45
C VAL A 614 -51.83 -26.39 21.83
N GLU A 615 -52.13 -25.99 23.08
CA GLU A 615 -51.82 -24.66 23.61
C GLU A 615 -50.31 -24.40 23.72
N SER A 616 -49.51 -25.43 24.05
CA SER A 616 -48.06 -25.29 24.08
C SER A 616 -47.46 -25.16 22.67
N MET A 617 -48.03 -25.84 21.67
CA MET A 617 -47.60 -25.71 20.27
C MET A 617 -47.95 -24.33 19.70
N ASP A 618 -49.11 -23.78 20.06
CA ASP A 618 -49.52 -22.42 19.69
C ASP A 618 -48.55 -21.35 20.25
N ILE A 619 -48.06 -21.55 21.48
CA ILE A 619 -46.99 -20.69 22.04
C ILE A 619 -45.69 -20.82 21.23
N VAL A 620 -45.31 -22.04 20.82
CA VAL A 620 -44.08 -22.28 20.04
C VAL A 620 -44.17 -21.64 18.64
N GLU A 621 -45.33 -21.72 17.98
CA GLU A 621 -45.56 -21.07 16.69
C GLU A 621 -45.50 -19.54 16.78
N ASN A 622 -45.91 -18.98 17.92
CA ASN A 622 -45.96 -17.53 18.15
C ASN A 622 -44.82 -16.98 19.03
N LEU A 623 -43.74 -17.74 19.22
CA LEU A 623 -42.65 -17.41 20.15
C LEU A 623 -42.03 -16.01 19.92
N SER A 624 -41.88 -15.61 18.65
CA SER A 624 -41.32 -14.31 18.24
C SER A 624 -42.28 -13.13 18.44
N ASN A 625 -43.57 -13.41 18.61
CA ASN A 625 -44.64 -12.42 18.78
C ASN A 625 -44.92 -12.09 20.25
N ILE A 626 -44.35 -12.85 21.19
CA ILE A 626 -44.55 -12.65 22.64
C ILE A 626 -43.82 -11.38 23.08
N GLY A 627 -44.59 -10.41 23.58
CA GLY A 627 -44.12 -9.15 24.15
C GLY A 627 -44.44 -8.98 25.63
N TYR A 628 -45.37 -9.79 26.16
CA TYR A 628 -45.83 -9.68 27.54
C TYR A 628 -45.97 -11.06 28.20
N VAL A 629 -45.84 -11.09 29.53
CA VAL A 629 -46.19 -12.23 30.37
C VAL A 629 -47.30 -11.79 31.31
N LEU A 630 -48.39 -12.56 31.34
CA LEU A 630 -49.52 -12.33 32.23
C LEU A 630 -49.62 -13.49 33.21
N PHE A 631 -49.40 -13.21 34.49
CA PHE A 631 -49.71 -14.15 35.58
C PHE A 631 -51.16 -13.99 36.00
N HIS A 632 -51.87 -15.10 36.11
CA HIS A 632 -53.30 -15.09 36.43
C HIS A 632 -53.71 -16.38 37.14
N HIS A 633 -54.91 -16.37 37.73
CA HIS A 633 -55.55 -17.60 38.23
C HIS A 633 -56.87 -17.90 37.48
N ARG A 634 -56.91 -17.56 36.18
CA ARG A 634 -58.08 -17.69 35.27
C ARG A 634 -59.33 -16.98 35.75
N SER A 635 -59.12 -15.87 36.44
CA SER A 635 -60.15 -14.89 36.75
C SER A 635 -59.56 -13.50 36.52
N ASP A 636 -60.40 -12.48 36.63
CA ASP A 636 -59.97 -11.09 36.49
C ASP A 636 -59.41 -10.51 37.80
N ASN A 637 -59.50 -11.27 38.89
CA ASN A 637 -58.85 -10.93 40.15
C ASN A 637 -57.38 -11.38 40.15
N ASP A 638 -56.51 -10.59 40.79
CA ASP A 638 -55.09 -10.93 41.07
C ASP A 638 -54.29 -11.29 39.81
N GLN A 639 -54.42 -10.47 38.76
CA GLN A 639 -53.60 -10.55 37.56
C GLN A 639 -52.35 -9.68 37.70
N HIS A 640 -51.23 -10.13 37.12
CA HIS A 640 -49.97 -9.38 37.11
C HIS A 640 -49.34 -9.42 35.72
N LEU A 641 -49.15 -8.24 35.12
CA LEU A 641 -48.67 -8.11 33.74
C LEU A 641 -47.25 -7.53 33.73
N PHE A 642 -46.37 -8.15 32.93
CA PHE A 642 -44.98 -7.70 32.76
C PHE A 642 -44.59 -7.68 31.29
N SER A 643 -43.77 -6.72 30.87
CA SER A 643 -43.17 -6.70 29.54
C SER A 643 -41.99 -7.67 29.44
N VAL A 644 -41.83 -8.34 28.30
CA VAL A 644 -40.70 -9.23 28.02
C VAL A 644 -39.49 -8.42 27.53
N LYS A 645 -38.32 -8.71 28.10
CA LYS A 645 -37.00 -8.24 27.67
C LYS A 645 -36.42 -9.20 26.64
N GLY A 646 -36.05 -8.67 25.48
CA GLY A 646 -35.43 -9.47 24.42
C GLY A 646 -36.40 -10.46 23.76
N THR A 647 -35.90 -11.59 23.26
CA THR A 647 -36.69 -12.64 22.60
C THR A 647 -36.83 -13.87 23.49
N CYS A 648 -38.00 -14.48 23.50
CA CYS A 648 -38.22 -15.80 24.10
C CYS A 648 -37.43 -16.87 23.31
N ILE A 649 -36.80 -17.82 24.00
CA ILE A 649 -36.02 -18.90 23.38
C ILE A 649 -36.39 -20.22 24.05
N ILE A 650 -36.50 -21.31 23.28
CA ILE A 650 -36.70 -22.65 23.82
C ILE A 650 -35.35 -23.24 24.24
N LYS A 651 -35.24 -23.68 25.48
CA LYS A 651 -34.04 -24.31 26.05
C LYS A 651 -34.38 -25.67 26.66
N ALA A 652 -33.42 -26.60 26.59
CA ALA A 652 -33.52 -27.86 27.33
C ALA A 652 -33.31 -27.62 28.83
N ALA A 653 -33.84 -28.51 29.68
CA ALA A 653 -33.80 -28.36 31.13
C ALA A 653 -32.39 -28.22 31.72
N GLY A 654 -31.38 -28.84 31.08
CA GLY A 654 -29.96 -28.76 31.45
C GLY A 654 -29.21 -27.54 30.91
N GLU A 655 -29.83 -26.73 30.04
CA GLU A 655 -29.25 -25.50 29.47
C GLU A 655 -29.75 -24.22 30.16
N LEU A 656 -30.67 -24.37 31.12
CA LEU A 656 -31.20 -23.26 31.91
C LEU A 656 -30.20 -22.88 33.00
N GLU A 657 -30.09 -21.59 33.28
CA GLU A 657 -29.30 -21.07 34.39
C GLU A 657 -29.91 -21.54 35.73
N ASP A 658 -29.06 -21.88 36.71
CA ASP A 658 -29.48 -22.43 38.02
C ASP A 658 -30.41 -21.48 38.80
N ASP A 659 -30.27 -20.17 38.57
CA ASP A 659 -31.07 -19.13 39.22
C ASP A 659 -32.44 -18.91 38.55
N ARG A 660 -32.67 -19.40 37.33
CA ARG A 660 -33.90 -19.14 36.58
C ARG A 660 -35.10 -19.88 37.17
N TYR A 661 -36.16 -19.13 37.49
CA TYR A 661 -37.37 -19.69 38.08
C TYR A 661 -38.16 -20.55 37.09
N LYS A 662 -38.39 -21.82 37.44
CA LYS A 662 -39.20 -22.76 36.66
C LYS A 662 -40.64 -22.75 37.17
N ASN A 663 -41.61 -22.46 36.30
CA ASN A 663 -43.02 -22.44 36.69
C ASN A 663 -43.54 -23.84 37.09
N ILE A 664 -43.01 -24.89 36.48
CA ILE A 664 -43.28 -26.31 36.75
C ILE A 664 -41.94 -27.06 36.67
N GLY A 665 -41.62 -27.88 37.67
CA GLY A 665 -40.40 -28.70 37.65
C GLY A 665 -40.53 -29.98 36.80
N ASN A 666 -39.40 -30.68 36.60
CA ASN A 666 -39.32 -32.00 35.97
C ASN A 666 -39.90 -32.09 34.54
N LYS A 667 -39.67 -31.05 33.73
CA LYS A 667 -39.95 -31.03 32.28
C LYS A 667 -38.66 -30.95 31.48
N GLU A 668 -38.69 -31.45 30.24
CA GLU A 668 -37.50 -31.54 29.37
C GLU A 668 -37.21 -30.23 28.63
N LEU A 669 -38.24 -29.46 28.27
CA LEU A 669 -38.14 -28.22 27.49
C LEU A 669 -38.87 -27.07 28.19
N TYR A 670 -38.27 -25.89 28.13
CA TYR A 670 -38.81 -24.66 28.67
C TYR A 670 -38.65 -23.51 27.68
N ILE A 671 -39.59 -22.57 27.73
CA ILE A 671 -39.44 -21.23 27.16
C ILE A 671 -38.71 -20.39 28.20
N SER A 672 -37.50 -19.98 27.86
CA SER A 672 -36.71 -19.02 28.61
C SER A 672 -37.21 -17.61 28.29
N VAL A 673 -37.71 -16.91 29.31
CA VAL A 673 -38.27 -15.56 29.21
C VAL A 673 -37.63 -14.67 30.27
N ASP A 674 -37.14 -13.51 29.86
CA ASP A 674 -36.72 -12.47 30.79
C ASP A 674 -37.78 -11.37 30.78
N ILE A 675 -38.26 -10.94 31.95
CA ILE A 675 -39.28 -9.90 32.09
C ILE A 675 -38.70 -8.64 32.73
N ASP A 676 -39.33 -7.51 32.43
CA ASP A 676 -39.17 -6.32 33.27
C ASP A 676 -39.80 -6.58 34.64
N THR A 677 -39.12 -6.14 35.69
CA THR A 677 -39.57 -6.30 37.08
C THR A 677 -40.62 -5.26 37.46
N THR A 678 -40.85 -4.27 36.60
CA THR A 678 -41.88 -3.25 36.75
C THR A 678 -43.22 -3.80 36.27
N GLU A 679 -44.19 -3.88 37.17
CA GLU A 679 -45.55 -4.34 36.84
C GLU A 679 -46.30 -3.28 36.02
N LEU A 680 -46.99 -3.73 34.98
CA LEU A 680 -47.80 -2.91 34.09
C LEU A 680 -49.27 -2.91 34.52
N PRO A 681 -50.00 -1.80 34.28
CA PRO A 681 -51.44 -1.75 34.53
C PRO A 681 -52.18 -2.78 33.65
N ASN A 682 -53.15 -3.48 34.24
CA ASN A 682 -53.90 -4.56 33.57
C ASN A 682 -55.42 -4.43 33.73
N ASP A 683 -55.93 -3.27 34.16
CA ASP A 683 -57.35 -3.05 34.49
C ASP A 683 -58.34 -3.36 33.35
N ASN A 684 -57.87 -3.35 32.10
CA ASN A 684 -58.68 -3.62 30.90
C ASN A 684 -58.48 -5.05 30.34
N LEU A 685 -57.70 -5.91 31.01
CA LEU A 685 -57.37 -7.25 30.54
C LEU A 685 -58.12 -8.32 31.34
N HIS A 686 -58.82 -9.19 30.61
CA HIS A 686 -59.70 -10.20 31.18
C HIS A 686 -59.19 -11.60 30.86
N ALA A 687 -58.29 -12.12 31.69
CA ALA A 687 -57.78 -13.49 31.57
C ALA A 687 -58.90 -14.55 31.67
N SER A 688 -60.07 -14.21 32.20
CA SER A 688 -61.25 -15.07 32.20
C SER A 688 -61.86 -15.32 30.80
N MET A 689 -61.57 -14.47 29.80
CA MET A 689 -62.06 -14.61 28.43
C MET A 689 -61.40 -15.77 27.68
N ILE A 690 -60.14 -16.10 28.03
CA ILE A 690 -59.38 -17.17 27.39
C ILE A 690 -59.71 -18.51 28.06
N LYS A 691 -60.37 -19.40 27.30
CA LYS A 691 -60.77 -20.73 27.75
C LYS A 691 -59.71 -21.78 27.34
N PRO A 692 -59.46 -22.79 28.18
CA PRO A 692 -58.59 -23.92 27.79
C PRO A 692 -59.25 -24.76 26.70
N ALA A 693 -58.45 -25.44 25.89
CA ALA A 693 -58.99 -26.38 24.89
C ALA A 693 -59.64 -27.60 25.56
N SER A 694 -59.19 -28.01 26.76
CA SER A 694 -59.79 -29.11 27.52
C SER A 694 -59.70 -28.92 29.04
N LYS A 695 -60.38 -29.78 29.81
CA LYS A 695 -60.25 -29.80 31.27
C LYS A 695 -58.85 -30.24 31.73
N GLU A 696 -58.14 -30.99 30.90
CA GLU A 696 -56.82 -31.58 31.21
C GLU A 696 -55.69 -30.56 31.02
N THR A 697 -55.85 -29.59 30.11
CA THR A 697 -54.89 -28.51 29.83
C THR A 697 -55.17 -27.24 30.65
N ARG A 698 -56.05 -27.32 31.65
CA ARG A 698 -56.47 -26.18 32.50
C ARG A 698 -55.31 -25.51 33.25
N TYR A 699 -54.20 -26.20 33.47
CA TYR A 699 -53.04 -25.67 34.20
C TYR A 699 -51.85 -25.35 33.30
N ASP A 700 -52.03 -25.45 31.99
CA ASP A 700 -50.99 -25.20 31.02
C ASP A 700 -50.89 -23.71 30.70
N ALA A 701 -49.69 -23.26 30.34
CA ALA A 701 -49.49 -21.93 29.81
C ALA A 701 -50.20 -21.81 28.44
N GLN A 702 -50.66 -20.61 28.10
CA GLN A 702 -51.37 -20.36 26.86
C GLN A 702 -50.81 -19.11 26.17
N PHE A 703 -50.96 -19.06 24.85
CA PHE A 703 -50.74 -17.85 24.07
C PHE A 703 -52.09 -17.14 23.86
N ALA A 704 -52.09 -15.82 23.90
CA ALA A 704 -53.22 -14.99 23.51
C ALA A 704 -52.69 -13.70 22.87
N TRP A 705 -53.45 -13.10 21.95
CA TRP A 705 -53.16 -11.72 21.55
C TRP A 705 -53.70 -10.77 22.61
N LEU A 706 -53.05 -9.61 22.77
CA LEU A 706 -53.51 -8.58 23.69
C LEU A 706 -54.97 -8.16 23.42
N SER A 707 -55.36 -8.14 22.14
CA SER A 707 -56.74 -7.89 21.69
C SER A 707 -57.75 -8.94 22.13
N ASP A 708 -57.33 -10.18 22.38
CA ASP A 708 -58.22 -11.26 22.83
C ASP A 708 -58.54 -11.15 24.33
N LEU A 709 -57.79 -10.32 25.06
CA LEU A 709 -57.92 -10.07 26.49
C LEU A 709 -58.60 -8.73 26.79
N GLU A 710 -58.65 -7.80 25.84
CA GLU A 710 -59.29 -6.49 25.98
C GLU A 710 -60.82 -6.59 25.88
N SER A 711 -61.55 -5.88 26.75
CA SER A 711 -63.00 -5.79 26.64
C SER A 711 -63.43 -4.84 25.52
N ASP A 712 -64.25 -5.34 24.60
CA ASP A 712 -64.83 -4.60 23.48
C ASP A 712 -65.88 -3.61 24.01
N ASN A 713 -65.49 -2.35 24.28
CA ASN A 713 -66.41 -1.28 24.72
C ASN A 713 -67.40 -0.81 23.63
N SER A 714 -67.66 -1.63 22.60
CA SER A 714 -68.58 -1.33 21.48
C SER A 714 -69.83 -2.23 21.42
N LYS A 715 -70.20 -2.94 22.49
CA LYS A 715 -71.49 -3.67 22.57
C LYS A 715 -72.25 -3.45 23.89
N VAL A 716 -72.55 -2.20 24.23
CA VAL A 716 -73.69 -1.82 25.09
C VAL A 716 -74.28 -0.51 24.55
N ALA A 717 -75.00 -0.62 23.43
CA ALA A 717 -76.03 0.32 22.97
C ALA A 717 -76.77 -0.31 21.77
N GLU A 718 -77.57 -1.34 22.05
CA GLU A 718 -78.87 -1.61 21.40
C GLU A 718 -79.67 -2.60 22.25
#